data_AF-A0A1X6NXU2-F1
#
_entry.id   AF-A0A1X6NXU2-F1
#
_cell.length_a   1.000
_cell.length_b   1.000
_cell.length_c   1.000
_cell.angle_alpha   90.00
_cell.angle_beta   90.00
_cell.angle_gamma   90.00
#
_symmetry.space_group_name_H-M   'P 1'
#
loop_
_entity.id
_entity.type
_entity.pdbx_description
1 polymer ?
#
loop_
_entity_poly.entity_id
_entity_poly.type
_entity_poly.pdbx_seq_one_letter_code
_entity_poly.pdbx_strand_id
1 'polypeptide(L)'
;MTTPSAMGVSFCPATRVFRLQTRSTVYVMRISDARGMEHLYYGPSLGTEDDLTYLASANVGQPLDAQWRAPLLTPAGAASAAALDGLRGRFPSVTGAATGGGQRVLDGERHPLDAAATAALPVFPPATVTVASSSSSSSGASSPSGSSQGSSDSLLAAVDGVPGSLPSVGGSAGLGLSGSFTDGTSFLDALDGPPRVGGGAWPAGAASSVSPAAAGGDRDSPPSVVSEVTLPTSCAEEGVADWDLLRAKGVTATATATAAAAAARTHALSPLDGGVEATVVDRFSATNWAELDPSRVGNNSRLFEFGSCGTGDYRSPSLGVLFADGSSSVALEYVSHRVVAGKALREDASGAALPAVYVDSPDEATTLTLELADPDTGLVVELHYAVMHEYDIITRWTTVRNHTLQPVVLERLSSAMMDMEAAPSRHLTSLGGTWGRERQVMVRKLLQGTSSFGSTRGGSSHQHSPFLAVSSGGAPAEETGDVVAMTLVYSGNFEANAEVNEQGRVRVSMGVHPEGFRWTLPRGGLFASPEVLLTASDAGTGTVSRRLHRLIRERLTPRQWRSAPRPVLLNTWEANYFDVSHTGVMEIAQAAVDQRLGVDTVVLDDGWFSRVGRPDAKSGLGDWFPNKDKLPKGVSGLAAEMRAIGMNLGLWVEPEAVSPNSDLFRDHPDWVLRIPGRAASVLARYQMVLDLSRADVRDYLFERLSALFGSGITYVKWDFNRWIAPAYSAALLPVEQGTVSHKYICGVYSLLGRLTAAYPAVLVEACAAGGGRFDCGMLAYCPQVWTSDNTDAASRVRIQWGTSVAYPPSAIACHVSDSPNHQTLRAVSFKTRASVALFGVYGMEQDVRLMSVDEAAAARRYNLLAVRLGPLIHHGDLYRLWSPFAKGEDGTGAAAWMTVAPDRSAALVTVVSLAREVGSVMPRLCLRGLQPDALYLVEEIVGGDQLRDLATGKVVAGSGPSVFQFTDRASGLARVAVRGLTLMKAGLPLRMEFDNDAVMFHLSRQQMPAVAGAVVGAPVA
;
A
#
# COMPACT_ATOMS: atom_id res chain seq x y z
N MET A 1 -8.01 -24.31 -36.74
CA MET A 1 -9.07 -24.94 -35.93
C MET A 1 -9.71 -23.85 -35.07
N THR A 2 -10.93 -23.44 -35.39
CA THR A 2 -11.86 -22.79 -34.47
C THR A 2 -12.60 -23.92 -33.72
N THR A 3 -12.97 -23.82 -32.44
CA THR A 3 -12.89 -22.71 -31.46
C THR A 3 -12.86 -23.34 -30.06
N PRO A 4 -12.31 -22.65 -29.05
CA PRO A 4 -13.15 -22.37 -27.87
C PRO A 4 -13.41 -20.87 -27.74
N SER A 5 -14.62 -20.43 -28.12
CA SER A 5 -15.16 -19.15 -27.67
C SER A 5 -15.81 -19.40 -26.32
N ALA A 6 -15.02 -19.37 -25.26
CA ALA A 6 -15.45 -19.61 -23.89
C ALA A 6 -14.96 -18.46 -23.01
N MET A 7 -15.90 -17.71 -22.44
CA MET A 7 -15.57 -16.62 -21.52
C MET A 7 -14.83 -17.17 -20.30
N GLY A 8 -13.89 -16.40 -19.74
CA GLY A 8 -13.19 -16.76 -18.49
C GLY A 8 -14.08 -16.71 -17.23
N VAL A 9 -15.39 -16.73 -17.40
CA VAL A 9 -16.40 -16.93 -16.35
C VAL A 9 -17.38 -17.97 -16.89
N SER A 10 -17.55 -19.08 -16.17
CA SER A 10 -18.60 -20.06 -16.44
C SER A 10 -19.42 -20.34 -15.17
N PHE A 11 -20.67 -20.75 -15.37
CA PHE A 11 -21.61 -21.13 -14.31
C PHE A 11 -22.27 -22.45 -14.67
N CYS A 12 -22.32 -23.40 -13.74
CA CYS A 12 -23.05 -24.65 -13.90
C CYS A 12 -24.35 -24.61 -13.08
N PRO A 13 -25.53 -24.52 -13.71
CA PRO A 13 -26.80 -24.44 -12.97
C PRO A 13 -27.11 -25.68 -12.12
N ALA A 14 -26.61 -26.86 -12.50
CA ALA A 14 -26.85 -28.11 -11.79
C ALA A 14 -26.13 -28.18 -10.43
N THR A 15 -24.87 -27.73 -10.38
CA THR A 15 -24.06 -27.69 -9.15
C THR A 15 -24.08 -26.33 -8.44
N ARG A 16 -24.61 -25.30 -9.10
CA ARG A 16 -24.61 -23.88 -8.70
C ARG A 16 -23.20 -23.29 -8.49
N VAL A 17 -22.20 -23.85 -9.18
CA VAL A 17 -20.79 -23.42 -9.09
C VAL A 17 -20.46 -22.41 -10.20
N PHE A 18 -19.80 -21.31 -9.82
CA PHE A 18 -19.10 -20.41 -10.73
C PHE A 18 -17.61 -20.76 -10.77
N ARG A 19 -17.02 -20.75 -11.98
CA ARG A 19 -15.57 -20.87 -12.22
C ARG A 19 -15.08 -19.63 -12.96
N LEU A 20 -14.09 -18.94 -12.38
CA LEU A 20 -13.46 -17.74 -12.92
C LEU A 20 -12.03 -18.10 -13.31
N GLN A 21 -11.76 -18.18 -14.61
CA GLN A 21 -10.58 -18.82 -15.19
C GLN A 21 -9.68 -17.81 -15.88
N THR A 22 -8.44 -17.67 -15.39
CA THR A 22 -7.35 -16.96 -16.07
C THR A 22 -6.50 -17.95 -16.86
N ARG A 23 -5.39 -17.48 -17.46
CA ARG A 23 -4.42 -18.32 -18.16
C ARG A 23 -3.85 -19.48 -17.32
N SER A 24 -3.63 -19.30 -16.01
CA SER A 24 -3.04 -20.32 -15.13
C SER A 24 -3.67 -20.46 -13.73
N THR A 25 -4.69 -19.67 -13.40
CA THR A 25 -5.38 -19.74 -12.09
C THR A 25 -6.89 -19.89 -12.26
N VAL A 26 -7.54 -20.55 -11.31
CA VAL A 26 -9.02 -20.62 -11.23
C VAL A 26 -9.50 -20.22 -9.84
N TYR A 27 -10.52 -19.37 -9.81
CA TYR A 27 -11.25 -18.96 -8.61
C TYR A 27 -12.65 -19.56 -8.67
N VAL A 28 -13.09 -20.21 -7.59
CA VAL A 28 -14.29 -21.06 -7.57
C VAL A 28 -15.15 -20.74 -6.35
N MET A 29 -16.44 -20.50 -6.60
CA MET A 29 -17.45 -20.16 -5.60
C MET A 29 -18.79 -20.82 -5.93
N ARG A 30 -19.67 -20.98 -4.94
CA ARG A 30 -20.95 -21.69 -5.05
C ARG A 30 -22.09 -20.88 -4.44
N ILE A 31 -23.29 -20.99 -5.03
CA ILE A 31 -24.54 -20.60 -4.36
C ILE A 31 -24.99 -21.77 -3.48
N SER A 32 -25.04 -21.58 -2.17
CA SER A 32 -25.44 -22.62 -1.21
C SER A 32 -26.93 -22.94 -1.29
N ASP A 33 -27.37 -23.94 -0.52
CA ASP A 33 -28.78 -24.31 -0.45
C ASP A 33 -29.63 -23.29 0.31
N ALA A 34 -29.00 -22.55 1.23
CA ALA A 34 -29.54 -21.35 1.87
C ALA A 34 -29.23 -20.05 1.07
N ARG A 35 -28.93 -20.16 -0.23
CA ARG A 35 -28.64 -19.05 -1.17
C ARG A 35 -27.47 -18.14 -0.80
N GLY A 36 -26.67 -18.45 0.21
CA GLY A 36 -25.43 -17.71 0.52
C GLY A 36 -24.33 -17.98 -0.53
N MET A 37 -23.35 -17.08 -0.64
CA MET A 37 -22.19 -17.26 -1.53
C MET A 37 -21.00 -17.88 -0.79
N GLU A 38 -20.73 -19.14 -1.06
CA GLU A 38 -19.64 -19.93 -0.48
C GLU A 38 -18.36 -19.84 -1.32
N HIS A 39 -17.21 -19.63 -0.68
CA HIS A 39 -15.91 -19.78 -1.32
C HIS A 39 -15.51 -21.26 -1.34
N LEU A 40 -14.99 -21.77 -2.46
CA LEU A 40 -14.55 -23.16 -2.59
C LEU A 40 -13.04 -23.29 -2.84
N TYR A 41 -12.46 -22.46 -3.71
CA TYR A 41 -11.05 -22.57 -4.09
C TYR A 41 -10.51 -21.30 -4.75
N TYR A 42 -9.24 -20.99 -4.49
CA TYR A 42 -8.44 -20.12 -5.37
C TYR A 42 -6.98 -20.58 -5.44
N GLY A 43 -6.47 -20.79 -6.65
CA GLY A 43 -5.13 -21.30 -6.89
C GLY A 43 -4.88 -21.65 -8.36
N PRO A 44 -3.89 -22.52 -8.67
CA PRO A 44 -3.67 -23.06 -10.01
C PRO A 44 -4.93 -23.63 -10.69
N SER A 45 -4.96 -23.62 -12.02
CA SER A 45 -6.10 -24.17 -12.79
C SER A 45 -6.39 -25.65 -12.48
N LEU A 46 -7.65 -25.95 -12.19
CA LEU A 46 -8.19 -27.30 -12.01
C LEU A 46 -8.83 -27.82 -13.31
N GLY A 47 -9.18 -29.11 -13.38
CA GLY A 47 -9.85 -29.70 -14.54
C GLY A 47 -11.23 -29.06 -14.76
N THR A 48 -11.61 -28.82 -16.02
CA THR A 48 -12.88 -28.13 -16.36
C THR A 48 -14.12 -28.96 -16.02
N GLU A 49 -14.00 -30.29 -16.17
CA GLU A 49 -15.10 -31.24 -15.95
C GLU A 49 -15.22 -31.72 -14.49
N ASP A 50 -14.29 -31.33 -13.61
CA ASP A 50 -14.29 -31.75 -12.21
C ASP A 50 -15.53 -31.23 -11.49
N ASP A 51 -16.29 -32.11 -10.83
CA ASP A 51 -17.34 -31.69 -9.90
C ASP A 51 -16.71 -31.19 -8.60
N LEU A 52 -16.54 -29.87 -8.50
CA LEU A 52 -15.92 -29.22 -7.35
C LEU A 52 -16.87 -29.06 -6.14
N THR A 53 -18.11 -29.58 -6.19
CA THR A 53 -19.03 -29.48 -5.05
C THR A 53 -18.56 -30.25 -3.82
N TYR A 54 -17.73 -31.28 -3.98
CA TYR A 54 -17.15 -32.02 -2.84
C TYR A 54 -16.30 -31.13 -1.91
N LEU A 55 -15.74 -30.03 -2.41
CA LEU A 55 -15.03 -29.05 -1.59
C LEU A 55 -15.96 -28.37 -0.58
N ALA A 56 -17.25 -28.23 -0.91
CA ALA A 56 -18.25 -27.73 0.02
C ALA A 56 -18.49 -28.71 1.19
N SER A 57 -18.31 -30.02 0.96
CA SER A 57 -18.54 -31.08 1.96
C SER A 57 -17.46 -31.14 3.06
N ALA A 58 -16.31 -30.49 2.87
CA ALA A 58 -15.26 -30.40 3.90
C ALA A 58 -15.62 -29.44 5.06
N ASN A 59 -16.66 -28.62 4.91
CA ASN A 59 -16.96 -27.46 5.77
C ASN A 59 -17.62 -27.75 7.13
N VAL A 60 -17.57 -28.97 7.66
CA VAL A 60 -18.36 -29.38 8.84
C VAL A 60 -17.48 -29.75 10.04
N GLY A 61 -16.88 -28.75 10.66
CA GLY A 61 -16.53 -28.79 12.09
C GLY A 61 -17.69 -28.25 12.92
N GLN A 62 -18.00 -28.84 14.08
CA GLN A 62 -19.09 -28.34 14.93
C GLN A 62 -18.75 -26.97 15.57
N PRO A 63 -19.53 -25.91 15.33
CA PRO A 63 -19.74 -24.88 16.34
C PRO A 63 -20.67 -25.42 17.43
N LEU A 64 -20.48 -24.94 18.66
CA LEU A 64 -21.38 -25.22 19.79
C LEU A 64 -22.65 -24.36 19.70
N ASP A 65 -23.55 -24.64 18.76
CA ASP A 65 -24.94 -24.15 18.83
C ASP A 65 -25.90 -24.86 17.85
N ALA A 66 -26.65 -25.87 18.33
CA ALA A 66 -27.74 -26.48 17.56
C ALA A 66 -28.72 -27.40 18.37
N GLN A 67 -29.18 -27.03 19.59
CA GLN A 67 -30.40 -27.66 20.15
C GLN A 67 -31.05 -26.97 21.37
N TRP A 68 -31.67 -25.81 21.18
CA TRP A 68 -32.76 -25.37 22.08
C TRP A 68 -34.13 -25.78 21.53
N ARG A 69 -34.46 -27.08 21.62
CA ARG A 69 -35.85 -27.51 21.46
C ARG A 69 -36.63 -27.09 22.71
N ALA A 70 -37.48 -26.07 22.56
CA ALA A 70 -38.47 -25.77 23.58
C ALA A 70 -39.32 -27.04 23.85
N PRO A 71 -39.52 -27.46 25.12
CA PRO A 71 -40.23 -28.68 25.42
C PRO A 71 -41.71 -28.51 25.06
N LEU A 72 -42.18 -29.29 24.07
CA LEU A 72 -43.61 -29.45 23.81
C LEU A 72 -44.26 -30.12 25.02
N LEU A 73 -44.97 -29.34 25.83
CA LEU A 73 -45.80 -29.82 26.93
C LEU A 73 -47.04 -30.53 26.37
N THR A 74 -46.87 -31.77 25.92
CA THR A 74 -47.99 -32.68 25.65
C THR A 74 -48.61 -33.12 26.98
N PRO A 75 -49.91 -32.87 27.23
CA PRO A 75 -50.58 -33.35 28.45
C PRO A 75 -50.57 -34.88 28.53
N ALA A 76 -50.13 -35.42 29.66
CA ALA A 76 -50.19 -36.86 29.91
C ALA A 76 -51.60 -37.27 30.38
N GLY A 77 -52.14 -38.38 29.85
CA GLY A 77 -53.34 -39.00 30.44
C GLY A 77 -54.25 -39.80 29.50
N ALA A 78 -53.87 -41.04 29.17
CA ALA A 78 -54.81 -42.15 28.95
C ALA A 78 -54.05 -43.49 29.11
N ALA A 79 -54.71 -44.53 29.62
CA ALA A 79 -54.09 -45.80 30.00
C ALA A 79 -54.09 -46.85 28.88
N SER A 80 -53.43 -47.97 29.14
CA SER A 80 -53.21 -49.09 28.21
C SER A 80 -54.45 -49.96 27.94
N ALA A 81 -54.47 -50.57 26.76
CA ALA A 81 -55.18 -51.80 26.45
C ALA A 81 -54.30 -52.65 25.52
N ALA A 82 -54.43 -53.98 25.59
CA ALA A 82 -53.48 -54.91 24.97
C ALA A 82 -54.04 -55.65 23.74
N ALA A 83 -53.12 -56.31 23.03
CA ALA A 83 -53.34 -57.38 22.05
C ALA A 83 -54.10 -57.04 20.74
N LEU A 84 -53.40 -57.17 19.61
CA LEU A 84 -53.63 -58.29 18.69
C LEU A 84 -52.50 -58.39 17.64
N ASP A 85 -51.72 -59.47 17.70
CA ASP A 85 -50.94 -59.95 16.56
C ASP A 85 -51.85 -60.82 15.68
N GLY A 86 -51.77 -60.66 14.35
CA GLY A 86 -53.00 -60.58 13.54
C GLY A 86 -52.94 -61.03 12.07
N LEU A 87 -51.91 -61.76 11.64
CA LEU A 87 -51.93 -62.69 10.49
C LEU A 87 -52.52 -62.23 9.12
N ARG A 88 -51.61 -62.13 8.13
CA ARG A 88 -51.71 -62.45 6.67
C ARG A 88 -51.64 -61.27 5.70
N GLY A 89 -50.62 -61.31 4.83
CA GLY A 89 -50.58 -60.53 3.59
C GLY A 89 -50.87 -61.37 2.33
N ARG A 90 -51.06 -60.70 1.19
CA ARG A 90 -50.93 -61.26 -0.18
C ARG A 90 -50.60 -60.11 -1.16
N PHE A 91 -49.72 -60.40 -2.12
CA PHE A 91 -49.27 -59.55 -3.22
C PHE A 91 -50.31 -59.48 -4.38
N PRO A 92 -50.10 -58.69 -5.47
CA PRO A 92 -49.52 -57.34 -5.59
C PRO A 92 -50.29 -56.40 -6.57
N SER A 93 -49.81 -55.15 -6.70
CA SER A 93 -49.74 -54.29 -7.93
C SER A 93 -50.97 -54.06 -8.84
N VAL A 94 -51.17 -52.80 -9.26
CA VAL A 94 -51.09 -52.37 -10.68
C VAL A 94 -51.03 -50.84 -10.79
N THR A 95 -50.46 -50.32 -11.89
CA THR A 95 -50.32 -48.89 -12.22
C THR A 95 -51.56 -48.32 -12.93
N GLY A 96 -51.75 -46.99 -12.87
CA GLY A 96 -52.77 -46.28 -13.66
C GLY A 96 -52.87 -44.80 -13.24
N ALA A 97 -53.01 -43.88 -14.20
CA ALA A 97 -52.96 -42.44 -13.95
C ALA A 97 -54.20 -41.68 -14.46
N ALA A 98 -54.52 -40.59 -13.75
CA ALA A 98 -55.29 -39.40 -14.15
C ALA A 98 -56.71 -39.54 -14.73
N THR A 99 -57.66 -38.78 -14.18
CA THR A 99 -58.47 -37.74 -14.89
C THR A 99 -59.47 -37.04 -13.94
N GLY A 100 -59.96 -35.85 -14.34
CA GLY A 100 -60.84 -34.97 -13.54
C GLY A 100 -60.05 -33.99 -12.67
N GLY A 101 -60.36 -32.69 -12.54
CA GLY A 101 -61.58 -31.94 -12.87
C GLY A 101 -62.35 -31.55 -11.59
N GLY A 102 -62.92 -30.37 -11.40
CA GLY A 102 -62.95 -29.16 -12.24
C GLY A 102 -64.09 -28.22 -11.81
N GLN A 103 -63.77 -26.99 -11.40
CA GLN A 103 -64.67 -25.85 -11.07
C GLN A 103 -65.78 -26.03 -9.99
N ARG A 104 -65.73 -25.17 -8.96
CA ARG A 104 -66.68 -24.06 -8.67
C ARG A 104 -66.16 -23.30 -7.43
N VAL A 105 -65.94 -21.98 -7.45
CA VAL A 105 -66.89 -20.84 -7.55
C VAL A 105 -67.78 -20.71 -6.30
N LEU A 106 -67.57 -19.61 -5.56
CA LEU A 106 -68.62 -18.67 -5.13
C LEU A 106 -67.99 -17.33 -4.66
N ASP A 107 -68.76 -16.26 -4.75
CA ASP A 107 -68.32 -14.86 -4.65
C ASP A 107 -68.43 -14.26 -3.23
N GLY A 108 -67.86 -13.05 -3.01
CA GLY A 108 -67.93 -12.37 -1.71
C GLY A 108 -67.30 -10.97 -1.62
N GLU A 109 -67.85 -9.97 -2.33
CA GLU A 109 -67.65 -8.55 -1.96
C GLU A 109 -68.43 -8.22 -0.65
N ARG A 110 -68.30 -7.08 0.08
CA ARG A 110 -67.74 -5.74 -0.20
C ARG A 110 -67.48 -4.96 1.13
N HIS A 111 -66.70 -3.86 1.05
CA HIS A 111 -66.51 -2.67 1.93
C HIS A 111 -67.66 -2.21 2.91
N PRO A 112 -67.47 -1.16 3.76
CA PRO A 112 -66.32 -0.64 4.55
C PRO A 112 -66.73 -0.13 5.98
N LEU A 113 -65.86 0.59 6.73
CA LEU A 113 -66.11 1.95 7.32
C LEU A 113 -65.03 2.45 8.31
N ASP A 114 -64.93 3.79 8.44
CA ASP A 114 -64.14 4.53 9.46
C ASP A 114 -64.95 4.88 10.72
N ALA A 115 -64.28 5.01 11.88
CA ALA A 115 -64.54 6.04 12.92
C ALA A 115 -63.48 5.97 14.05
N ALA A 116 -63.25 7.08 14.77
CA ALA A 116 -62.21 7.21 15.81
C ALA A 116 -62.77 7.53 17.22
N ALA A 117 -62.05 7.15 18.28
CA ALA A 117 -62.30 7.60 19.66
C ALA A 117 -61.04 7.63 20.56
N THR A 118 -60.50 8.83 20.72
CA THR A 118 -59.72 9.43 21.85
C THR A 118 -59.23 8.60 23.08
N ALA A 119 -57.93 8.80 23.36
CA ALA A 119 -57.33 9.28 24.63
C ALA A 119 -56.99 8.34 25.82
N ALA A 120 -55.70 8.33 26.18
CA ALA A 120 -55.17 8.45 27.55
C ALA A 120 -53.71 8.96 27.54
N LEU A 121 -53.30 9.72 28.57
CA LEU A 121 -51.91 10.13 28.86
C LEU A 121 -51.45 9.50 30.19
N PRO A 122 -50.13 9.40 30.41
CA PRO A 122 -49.55 9.78 31.69
C PRO A 122 -48.44 10.84 31.55
N VAL A 123 -48.17 11.58 32.64
CA VAL A 123 -47.20 12.70 32.68
C VAL A 123 -46.50 12.74 34.05
N PHE A 124 -45.31 13.35 34.11
CA PHE A 124 -44.50 13.74 35.30
C PHE A 124 -43.63 12.64 35.95
N PRO A 125 -42.55 13.01 36.69
CA PRO A 125 -42.06 14.37 36.98
C PRO A 125 -40.61 14.68 36.51
N PRO A 126 -40.25 15.97 36.30
CA PRO A 126 -38.86 16.43 36.30
C PRO A 126 -38.38 16.75 37.73
N ALA A 127 -37.05 16.72 37.96
CA ALA A 127 -36.44 17.12 39.23
C ALA A 127 -35.39 18.22 39.02
N THR A 128 -35.48 19.29 39.82
CA THR A 128 -34.63 20.50 39.74
C THR A 128 -33.51 20.51 40.77
N VAL A 129 -32.32 21.02 40.40
CA VAL A 129 -31.39 21.66 41.35
C VAL A 129 -30.83 22.97 40.76
N THR A 130 -31.12 24.04 41.51
CA THR A 130 -30.65 25.45 41.59
C THR A 130 -29.75 26.15 40.54
N VAL A 131 -30.07 27.44 40.40
CA VAL A 131 -29.41 28.54 39.66
C VAL A 131 -28.15 29.08 40.34
N ALA A 132 -27.22 29.63 39.56
CA ALA A 132 -26.41 30.81 39.94
C ALA A 132 -26.54 31.89 38.83
N SER A 133 -26.68 33.16 39.19
CA SER A 133 -27.00 34.28 38.28
C SER A 133 -25.76 34.93 37.65
N SER A 134 -25.83 35.44 36.41
CA SER A 134 -26.31 36.79 36.07
C SER A 134 -26.57 36.86 34.55
N SER A 135 -27.72 37.33 34.04
CA SER A 135 -28.23 38.72 33.97
C SER A 135 -27.29 39.68 33.19
N SER A 136 -27.72 40.38 32.12
CA SER A 136 -29.09 40.61 31.62
C SER A 136 -29.14 41.00 30.12
N SER A 137 -30.38 41.04 29.57
CA SER A 137 -30.86 41.86 28.43
C SER A 137 -30.13 41.76 27.07
N SER A 138 -30.73 41.24 25.98
CA SER A 138 -31.91 41.73 25.20
C SER A 138 -31.71 43.13 24.59
N SER A 139 -32.12 43.47 23.36
CA SER A 139 -32.80 42.81 22.22
C SER A 139 -32.72 43.78 21.01
N GLY A 140 -33.04 43.47 19.75
CA GLY A 140 -33.63 42.30 19.09
C GLY A 140 -33.59 42.46 17.56
N ALA A 141 -34.38 41.69 16.81
CA ALA A 141 -34.26 41.55 15.35
C ALA A 141 -34.70 42.75 14.49
N SER A 142 -34.04 42.96 13.34
CA SER A 142 -34.68 42.82 12.01
C SER A 142 -33.69 43.01 10.83
N SER A 143 -34.09 42.56 9.64
CA SER A 143 -33.42 42.73 8.32
C SER A 143 -34.33 43.63 7.44
N PRO A 144 -34.05 43.91 6.13
CA PRO A 144 -32.88 43.63 5.30
C PRO A 144 -32.41 44.83 4.42
N SER A 145 -31.48 44.57 3.49
CA SER A 145 -31.22 45.31 2.22
C SER A 145 -30.58 46.72 2.29
N GLY A 146 -29.92 47.11 1.19
CA GLY A 146 -29.32 48.44 0.98
C GLY A 146 -28.05 48.40 0.11
N SER A 147 -27.96 49.25 -0.92
CA SER A 147 -26.83 49.36 -1.86
C SER A 147 -26.28 50.79 -1.92
N SER A 148 -25.28 51.06 -2.80
CA SER A 148 -24.50 52.32 -2.97
C SER A 148 -23.55 52.66 -1.80
N GLN A 149 -22.27 53.04 -1.99
CA GLN A 149 -21.59 54.04 -2.85
C GLN A 149 -21.63 55.49 -2.30
N GLY A 150 -20.47 56.16 -2.33
CA GLY A 150 -20.21 57.49 -1.76
C GLY A 150 -19.66 57.40 -0.32
N SER A 151 -18.46 57.83 0.09
CA SER A 151 -17.46 58.86 -0.31
C SER A 151 -17.53 60.17 0.48
N SER A 152 -16.34 60.68 0.85
CA SER A 152 -15.97 62.03 1.32
C SER A 152 -16.46 62.54 2.70
N ASP A 153 -15.47 63.02 3.47
CA ASP A 153 -15.48 64.20 4.36
C ASP A 153 -16.23 64.18 5.71
N SER A 154 -15.76 64.86 6.78
CA SER A 154 -14.41 65.40 7.11
C SER A 154 -14.35 65.84 8.60
N LEU A 155 -13.13 65.95 9.19
CA LEU A 155 -12.75 66.80 10.36
C LEU A 155 -11.25 66.49 10.70
N LEU A 156 -10.20 67.27 10.38
CA LEU A 156 -9.78 68.68 10.63
C LEU A 156 -9.17 69.00 12.03
N ALA A 157 -7.83 68.92 12.14
CA ALA A 157 -6.91 69.75 12.95
C ALA A 157 -5.45 69.35 12.59
N ALA A 158 -4.68 70.11 11.78
CA ALA A 158 -3.93 71.36 12.06
C ALA A 158 -2.45 71.10 12.52
N VAL A 159 -1.44 71.35 11.65
CA VAL A 159 -0.49 72.52 11.65
C VAL A 159 0.71 72.33 12.62
N ASP A 160 2.00 72.52 12.31
CA ASP A 160 2.81 72.79 11.09
C ASP A 160 4.29 72.34 11.36
N GLY A 161 5.29 72.31 10.45
CA GLY A 161 5.40 72.82 9.06
C GLY A 161 6.66 72.32 8.29
N VAL A 162 6.90 72.85 7.08
CA VAL A 162 7.74 72.30 5.95
C VAL A 162 8.45 73.46 5.20
N PRO A 163 9.74 73.42 4.73
CA PRO A 163 10.35 72.47 3.76
C PRO A 163 11.82 72.04 4.12
N GLY A 164 12.69 71.42 3.31
CA GLY A 164 12.75 71.01 1.87
C GLY A 164 14.02 70.15 1.60
N SER A 165 14.55 69.88 0.39
CA SER A 165 14.19 70.24 -1.00
C SER A 165 14.92 69.30 -2.03
N LEU A 166 15.12 69.71 -3.29
CA LEU A 166 15.73 69.00 -4.47
C LEU A 166 16.48 70.05 -5.36
N PRO A 167 17.11 69.80 -6.55
CA PRO A 167 17.42 68.56 -7.33
C PRO A 167 18.87 68.50 -7.92
N SER A 168 19.11 67.57 -8.89
CA SER A 168 20.09 67.66 -10.04
C SER A 168 21.60 67.37 -9.79
N VAL A 169 22.48 67.03 -10.77
CA VAL A 169 22.40 66.46 -12.15
C VAL A 169 23.80 65.91 -12.56
N GLY A 170 23.88 64.81 -13.33
CA GLY A 170 25.09 64.35 -14.05
C GLY A 170 26.21 63.70 -13.20
N GLY A 171 27.20 62.99 -13.78
CA GLY A 171 27.35 62.56 -15.17
C GLY A 171 28.63 61.74 -15.47
N SER A 172 28.47 60.65 -16.23
CA SER A 172 29.42 60.02 -17.19
C SER A 172 30.93 59.80 -16.89
N ALA A 173 31.32 58.51 -16.96
CA ALA A 173 32.49 57.95 -17.68
C ALA A 173 33.95 58.08 -17.13
N GLY A 174 34.82 57.16 -17.59
CA GLY A 174 36.25 57.00 -17.25
C GLY A 174 36.50 55.80 -16.31
N LEU A 175 36.84 54.57 -16.74
CA LEU A 175 37.98 54.05 -17.54
C LEU A 175 39.37 54.23 -16.91
N GLY A 176 40.14 53.14 -16.84
CA GLY A 176 41.52 53.08 -16.32
C GLY A 176 41.66 52.17 -15.08
N LEU A 177 41.69 50.84 -15.19
CA LEU A 177 42.74 49.92 -15.71
C LEU A 177 44.02 49.80 -14.86
N SER A 178 44.44 48.55 -14.67
CA SER A 178 45.78 48.06 -14.25
C SER A 178 46.23 48.37 -12.81
N GLY A 179 47.07 47.49 -12.25
CA GLY A 179 47.65 47.67 -10.91
C GLY A 179 47.77 46.40 -10.05
N SER A 180 48.00 45.22 -10.63
CA SER A 180 48.29 44.00 -9.86
C SER A 180 49.65 44.09 -9.15
N PHE A 181 49.70 43.82 -7.85
CA PHE A 181 50.92 43.39 -7.17
C PHE A 181 50.62 42.24 -6.19
N THR A 182 51.61 41.38 -5.98
CA THR A 182 51.51 40.13 -5.24
C THR A 182 52.09 40.26 -3.82
N ASP A 183 51.84 39.22 -3.02
CA ASP A 183 52.52 38.92 -1.75
C ASP A 183 52.22 39.89 -0.59
N GLY A 184 52.25 39.47 0.67
CA GLY A 184 52.49 38.12 1.21
C GLY A 184 53.23 38.19 2.55
N THR A 185 53.00 37.22 3.44
CA THR A 185 53.53 37.15 4.83
C THR A 185 52.93 38.17 5.81
N SER A 186 53.41 38.19 7.06
CA SER A 186 52.54 38.27 8.25
C SER A 186 53.22 38.84 9.52
N PHE A 187 52.52 38.75 10.66
CA PHE A 187 52.90 39.04 12.06
C PHE A 187 52.80 40.47 12.61
N LEU A 188 51.69 40.69 13.36
CA LEU A 188 51.60 41.08 14.79
C LEU A 188 52.63 42.05 15.40
N ASP A 189 52.13 43.17 15.95
CA ASP A 189 52.08 43.51 17.40
C ASP A 189 51.62 44.99 17.57
N ALA A 190 51.22 45.55 18.72
CA ALA A 190 50.57 45.09 19.97
C ALA A 190 50.19 46.36 20.82
N LEU A 191 49.97 46.22 22.14
CA LEU A 191 49.48 47.18 23.17
C LEU A 191 47.95 47.14 23.38
N ASP A 192 47.40 46.98 24.60
CA ASP A 192 48.04 46.81 25.92
C ASP A 192 47.16 45.98 26.89
N GLY A 193 47.74 45.53 28.01
CA GLY A 193 47.06 44.85 29.14
C GLY A 193 47.80 45.16 30.46
N PRO A 194 47.89 44.25 31.46
CA PRO A 194 47.12 43.05 31.77
C PRO A 194 46.45 43.28 33.17
N PRO A 195 46.59 42.52 34.30
CA PRO A 195 47.06 41.16 34.68
C PRO A 195 45.84 40.21 34.97
N ARG A 196 45.84 39.01 35.61
CA ARG A 196 46.65 37.79 35.92
C ARG A 196 45.69 36.87 36.76
N VAL A 197 45.82 35.57 37.06
CA VAL A 197 46.51 34.31 36.64
C VAL A 197 45.85 33.23 37.55
N GLY A 198 45.65 31.95 37.24
CA GLY A 198 45.97 31.03 36.13
C GLY A 198 45.30 29.67 36.48
N GLY A 199 45.65 28.49 35.95
CA GLY A 199 46.65 28.10 34.95
C GLY A 199 46.90 26.58 35.05
N GLY A 200 47.09 25.89 33.92
CA GLY A 200 47.34 24.44 33.87
C GLY A 200 46.63 23.75 32.70
N ALA A 201 47.37 22.97 31.92
CA ALA A 201 46.87 22.19 30.79
C ALA A 201 47.34 20.72 30.91
N TRP A 202 46.84 19.83 30.06
CA TRP A 202 47.57 18.87 29.18
C TRP A 202 46.55 17.94 28.45
N PRO A 203 46.95 17.13 27.43
CA PRO A 203 46.07 16.77 26.30
C PRO A 203 45.63 15.28 26.24
N ALA A 204 45.16 14.87 25.06
CA ALA A 204 44.50 13.60 24.73
C ALA A 204 45.32 12.31 24.96
N GLY A 205 44.61 11.19 25.20
CA GLY A 205 45.19 9.84 25.24
C GLY A 205 44.16 8.70 25.34
N ALA A 206 44.16 7.84 24.32
CA ALA A 206 43.74 6.43 24.21
C ALA A 206 42.93 5.66 25.31
N ALA A 207 42.00 4.86 24.81
CA ALA A 207 41.75 3.44 25.13
C ALA A 207 41.06 2.95 26.43
N SER A 208 40.01 2.14 26.19
CA SER A 208 39.64 0.87 26.86
C SER A 208 39.30 0.80 28.37
N SER A 209 38.00 0.55 28.59
CA SER A 209 37.46 -0.61 29.36
C SER A 209 37.33 -0.60 30.90
N VAL A 210 36.43 -1.49 31.35
CA VAL A 210 36.18 -1.97 32.74
C VAL A 210 35.30 -1.07 33.64
N SER A 211 34.21 -1.68 34.14
CA SER A 211 33.22 -1.16 35.11
C SER A 211 33.49 -1.77 36.51
N PRO A 212 32.56 -1.75 37.50
CA PRO A 212 31.73 -0.67 38.05
C PRO A 212 31.87 -0.53 39.60
N ALA A 213 31.38 0.55 40.23
CA ALA A 213 30.94 0.53 41.65
C ALA A 213 30.05 1.72 42.05
N ALA A 214 29.07 1.44 42.92
CA ALA A 214 28.02 2.34 43.44
C ALA A 214 28.48 3.36 44.51
N ALA A 215 27.70 4.44 44.74
CA ALA A 215 26.81 4.59 45.93
C ALA A 215 26.39 6.05 46.26
N GLY A 216 25.09 6.26 46.55
CA GLY A 216 24.52 7.43 47.26
C GLY A 216 24.24 8.70 46.43
N GLY A 217 23.10 9.41 46.58
CA GLY A 217 21.85 9.09 47.30
C GLY A 217 21.01 10.34 47.62
N ASP A 218 19.67 10.17 47.75
CA ASP A 218 18.70 11.01 48.51
C ASP A 218 18.63 12.55 48.22
N ARG A 219 17.47 13.23 47.97
CA ARG A 219 16.05 12.93 48.22
C ARG A 219 15.03 13.65 47.29
N ASP A 220 13.77 13.26 47.52
CA ASP A 220 12.50 14.02 47.42
C ASP A 220 11.69 13.97 46.11
N SER A 221 10.37 13.92 46.31
CA SER A 221 9.26 13.50 45.42
C SER A 221 7.96 14.09 46.02
N PRO A 222 6.73 14.01 45.42
CA PRO A 222 6.27 13.14 44.33
C PRO A 222 5.50 13.89 43.19
N PRO A 223 4.92 13.19 42.20
CA PRO A 223 3.53 12.70 42.33
C PRO A 223 3.34 11.24 41.81
N SER A 224 2.08 10.79 41.68
CA SER A 224 1.70 9.37 41.74
C SER A 224 1.25 8.69 40.43
N VAL A 225 1.86 7.53 40.16
CA VAL A 225 1.26 6.26 39.67
C VAL A 225 0.40 6.28 38.38
N VAL A 226 1.01 5.82 37.30
CA VAL A 226 0.43 4.85 36.34
C VAL A 226 1.49 3.77 36.11
N SER A 227 1.12 2.49 36.05
CA SER A 227 2.07 1.36 36.04
C SER A 227 2.20 0.67 34.69
N GLU A 228 3.29 0.93 33.97
CA GLU A 228 3.81 0.01 32.94
C GLU A 228 4.76 -1.01 33.59
N VAL A 229 4.83 -2.22 33.02
CA VAL A 229 5.83 -3.23 33.39
C VAL A 229 6.64 -3.62 32.16
N THR A 230 7.86 -3.13 32.09
CA THR A 230 8.82 -3.43 31.01
C THR A 230 9.88 -4.40 31.53
N LEU A 231 10.01 -5.57 30.89
CA LEU A 231 11.06 -6.54 31.19
C LEU A 231 12.27 -6.33 30.25
N PRO A 232 13.51 -6.47 30.75
CA PRO A 232 14.73 -6.20 29.96
C PRO A 232 15.14 -7.37 29.06
N THR A 233 15.86 -7.06 27.99
CA THR A 233 16.41 -8.03 27.03
C THR A 233 17.91 -8.27 27.23
N SER A 234 18.35 -9.53 27.21
CA SER A 234 19.74 -9.88 26.91
C SER A 234 19.86 -11.28 26.25
N CYS A 235 20.34 -11.27 25.01
CA CYS A 235 20.94 -12.29 24.14
C CYS A 235 21.04 -13.78 24.56
N ALA A 236 20.80 -14.66 23.57
CA ALA A 236 21.66 -15.76 23.06
C ALA A 236 22.38 -16.73 24.02
N GLU A 237 22.69 -17.99 23.70
CA GLU A 237 22.34 -18.97 22.62
C GLU A 237 22.78 -20.36 23.15
N GLU A 238 22.66 -21.44 22.36
CA GLU A 238 22.97 -22.84 22.75
C GLU A 238 22.06 -23.39 23.88
N GLY A 239 21.95 -24.69 24.14
CA GLY A 239 22.53 -25.87 23.50
C GLY A 239 21.72 -27.14 23.83
N VAL A 240 22.19 -28.31 23.39
CA VAL A 240 21.50 -29.61 23.56
C VAL A 240 21.93 -30.34 24.84
N ALA A 241 21.07 -31.25 25.34
CA ALA A 241 21.26 -32.14 26.50
C ALA A 241 21.10 -31.46 27.89
N ASP A 242 20.97 -32.18 29.01
CA ASP A 242 21.10 -33.62 29.24
C ASP A 242 20.12 -34.13 30.32
N TRP A 243 19.76 -35.43 30.28
CA TRP A 243 18.78 -36.05 31.18
C TRP A 243 19.35 -36.59 32.50
N ASP A 244 20.68 -36.60 32.68
CA ASP A 244 21.31 -37.32 33.80
C ASP A 244 21.48 -36.53 35.11
N LEU A 245 21.27 -35.20 35.11
CA LEU A 245 21.53 -34.38 36.30
C LEU A 245 20.51 -34.58 37.45
N LEU A 246 19.35 -35.20 37.19
CA LEU A 246 18.33 -35.47 38.22
C LEU A 246 18.59 -36.75 39.04
N ARG A 247 19.60 -37.58 38.71
CA ARG A 247 19.93 -38.79 39.49
C ARG A 247 20.80 -38.55 40.73
N ALA A 248 21.33 -37.33 40.92
CA ALA A 248 22.41 -37.07 41.89
C ALA A 248 21.99 -36.73 43.35
N LYS A 249 20.69 -36.80 43.71
CA LYS A 249 20.20 -36.53 45.09
C LYS A 249 19.32 -37.66 45.64
N GLY A 250 19.79 -38.89 45.48
CA GLY A 250 19.01 -40.10 45.83
C GLY A 250 18.66 -40.23 47.31
N VAL A 251 17.35 -40.15 47.60
CA VAL A 251 16.71 -40.86 48.71
C VAL A 251 15.52 -41.63 48.12
N THR A 252 15.42 -42.92 48.46
CA THR A 252 14.62 -43.90 47.70
C THR A 252 13.37 -44.37 48.42
N ALA A 253 12.28 -44.58 47.66
CA ALA A 253 11.18 -45.47 48.03
C ALA A 253 10.72 -46.30 46.82
N THR A 254 10.92 -47.62 46.92
CA THR A 254 10.50 -48.70 45.99
C THR A 254 9.01 -48.64 45.64
N ALA A 255 8.60 -48.73 44.36
CA ALA A 255 8.29 -49.98 43.61
C ALA A 255 6.96 -50.68 44.05
N THR A 256 6.14 -51.36 43.23
CA THR A 256 6.33 -51.86 41.84
C THR A 256 4.99 -52.04 41.09
N ALA A 257 5.03 -52.02 39.75
CA ALA A 257 4.16 -52.64 38.72
C ALA A 257 2.71 -53.14 39.01
N THR A 258 1.78 -52.67 38.14
CA THR A 258 0.65 -53.38 37.49
C THR A 258 -0.44 -54.13 38.30
N ALA A 259 -1.63 -53.50 38.33
CA ALA A 259 -2.95 -54.02 37.92
C ALA A 259 -3.56 -55.30 38.57
N ALA A 260 -4.51 -55.10 39.49
CA ALA A 260 -5.72 -55.94 39.66
C ALA A 260 -6.84 -55.24 40.48
N ALA A 261 -8.10 -55.62 40.20
CA ALA A 261 -9.31 -55.64 41.06
C ALA A 261 -9.66 -54.50 42.06
N ALA A 262 -10.65 -53.70 41.65
CA ALA A 262 -11.86 -53.20 42.34
C ALA A 262 -12.07 -53.25 43.89
N ALA A 263 -12.81 -52.21 44.36
CA ALA A 263 -13.89 -52.21 45.38
C ALA A 263 -13.63 -51.89 46.88
N ALA A 264 -13.75 -50.59 47.25
CA ALA A 264 -14.34 -50.04 48.50
C ALA A 264 -14.70 -48.55 48.22
N ARG A 265 -15.90 -48.00 48.50
CA ARG A 265 -16.63 -47.75 49.78
C ARG A 265 -15.89 -46.78 50.72
N THR A 266 -16.48 -45.73 51.35
CA THR A 266 -17.80 -45.04 51.20
C THR A 266 -17.78 -43.77 52.08
N HIS A 267 -18.29 -42.63 51.63
CA HIS A 267 -18.85 -41.53 52.46
C HIS A 267 -19.65 -40.55 51.56
N ALA A 268 -20.70 -39.83 52.01
CA ALA A 268 -21.74 -40.14 53.00
C ALA A 268 -22.87 -39.09 52.85
N LEU A 269 -24.07 -39.49 52.40
CA LEU A 269 -25.29 -38.67 52.46
C LEU A 269 -26.48 -39.57 52.83
N SER A 270 -27.35 -39.08 53.71
CA SER A 270 -28.54 -39.79 54.21
C SER A 270 -29.79 -39.49 53.37
N PRO A 271 -30.79 -40.38 53.35
CA PRO A 271 -31.92 -40.29 52.42
C PRO A 271 -33.03 -39.35 52.89
N LEU A 272 -33.84 -38.91 51.93
CA LEU A 272 -35.25 -38.55 52.13
C LEU A 272 -36.07 -39.35 51.13
N ASP A 273 -37.11 -40.04 51.61
CA ASP A 273 -37.96 -40.89 50.79
C ASP A 273 -38.85 -40.07 49.84
N GLY A 274 -38.91 -40.50 48.59
CA GLY A 274 -39.69 -39.84 47.54
C GLY A 274 -39.52 -40.54 46.20
N GLY A 275 -40.36 -41.55 45.94
CA GLY A 275 -40.29 -42.34 44.72
C GLY A 275 -40.62 -41.52 43.47
N VAL A 276 -39.60 -41.07 42.76
CA VAL A 276 -39.69 -40.53 41.40
C VAL A 276 -38.78 -41.38 40.52
N GLU A 277 -39.34 -41.94 39.44
CA GLU A 277 -38.51 -42.58 38.41
C GLU A 277 -37.65 -41.51 37.74
N ALA A 278 -36.38 -41.44 38.13
CA ALA A 278 -35.39 -40.63 37.47
C ALA A 278 -35.08 -41.24 36.09
N THR A 279 -35.92 -40.93 35.09
CA THR A 279 -35.64 -41.25 33.70
C THR A 279 -34.26 -40.71 33.36
N VAL A 280 -33.30 -41.60 33.11
CA VAL A 280 -31.94 -41.21 32.74
C VAL A 280 -32.00 -40.66 31.31
N VAL A 281 -32.28 -39.37 31.20
CA VAL A 281 -32.08 -38.62 29.96
C VAL A 281 -30.58 -38.58 29.74
N ASP A 282 -30.13 -39.37 28.76
CA ASP A 282 -28.73 -39.46 28.34
C ASP A 282 -28.29 -38.13 27.70
N ARG A 283 -27.91 -37.18 28.55
CA ARG A 283 -27.38 -35.87 28.16
C ARG A 283 -25.90 -36.05 27.84
N PHE A 284 -25.48 -35.44 26.73
CA PHE A 284 -24.20 -35.70 26.04
C PHE A 284 -24.17 -37.02 25.27
N SER A 285 -25.22 -37.28 24.49
CA SER A 285 -25.09 -38.13 23.30
C SER A 285 -23.91 -37.64 22.45
N ALA A 286 -22.92 -38.50 22.23
CA ALA A 286 -21.78 -38.18 21.37
C ALA A 286 -22.28 -37.90 19.94
N THR A 287 -21.88 -36.76 19.37
CA THR A 287 -22.31 -36.33 18.02
C THR A 287 -22.08 -37.45 17.01
N ASN A 288 -23.15 -37.99 16.41
CA ASN A 288 -23.01 -38.80 15.20
C ASN A 288 -22.70 -37.87 14.02
N TRP A 289 -21.42 -37.72 13.70
CA TRP A 289 -20.93 -36.84 12.64
C TRP A 289 -21.55 -37.14 11.26
N ALA A 290 -22.03 -38.37 11.04
CA ALA A 290 -22.72 -38.77 9.80
C ALA A 290 -24.19 -38.31 9.71
N GLU A 291 -24.79 -37.82 10.81
CA GLU A 291 -26.17 -37.32 10.86
C GLU A 291 -26.27 -35.78 10.90
N LEU A 292 -25.14 -35.07 10.85
CA LEU A 292 -25.10 -33.61 10.82
C LEU A 292 -25.53 -33.07 9.44
N ASP A 293 -26.79 -32.65 9.37
CA ASP A 293 -27.37 -31.85 8.27
C ASP A 293 -26.52 -30.58 8.01
N PRO A 294 -25.79 -30.48 6.86
CA PRO A 294 -24.88 -29.36 6.60
C PRO A 294 -25.59 -28.01 6.47
N SER A 295 -26.90 -27.99 6.22
CA SER A 295 -27.68 -26.75 6.20
C SER A 295 -27.76 -26.08 7.59
N ARG A 296 -27.63 -26.87 8.67
CA ARG A 296 -27.74 -26.43 10.08
C ARG A 296 -26.41 -26.01 10.72
N VAL A 297 -25.30 -26.10 9.98
CA VAL A 297 -23.99 -25.63 10.47
C VAL A 297 -24.00 -24.11 10.56
N GLY A 298 -23.63 -23.58 11.73
CA GLY A 298 -23.57 -22.13 11.98
C GLY A 298 -22.61 -21.40 11.05
N ASN A 299 -22.96 -20.16 10.69
CA ASN A 299 -22.24 -19.40 9.66
C ASN A 299 -20.76 -19.14 10.02
N ASN A 300 -20.39 -19.08 11.31
CA ASN A 300 -19.00 -18.93 11.76
C ASN A 300 -18.02 -19.97 11.19
N SER A 301 -18.50 -21.18 10.85
CA SER A 301 -17.67 -22.26 10.33
C SER A 301 -17.60 -22.31 8.79
N ARG A 302 -18.46 -21.61 8.07
CA ARG A 302 -18.52 -21.65 6.59
C ARG A 302 -17.48 -20.73 5.93
N LEU A 303 -17.00 -21.10 4.75
CA LEU A 303 -16.13 -20.26 3.92
C LEU A 303 -17.02 -19.39 3.01
N PHE A 304 -16.97 -18.07 3.13
CA PHE A 304 -17.80 -17.15 2.35
C PHE A 304 -17.00 -16.29 1.36
N GLU A 305 -17.69 -15.85 0.30
CA GLU A 305 -17.20 -14.82 -0.64
C GLU A 305 -17.29 -13.40 -0.08
N PHE A 306 -18.22 -13.18 0.86
CA PHE A 306 -18.51 -11.89 1.47
C PHE A 306 -19.20 -12.11 2.82
N GLY A 307 -18.64 -11.57 3.91
CA GLY A 307 -19.20 -11.73 5.26
C GLY A 307 -20.23 -10.63 5.57
N SER A 308 -21.47 -11.00 5.88
CA SER A 308 -22.44 -10.04 6.41
C SER A 308 -22.30 -9.87 7.93
N CYS A 309 -23.03 -8.91 8.49
CA CYS A 309 -23.05 -8.61 9.92
C CYS A 309 -24.32 -9.18 10.58
N GLY A 310 -24.21 -9.64 11.83
CA GLY A 310 -25.35 -10.00 12.68
C GLY A 310 -26.09 -11.31 12.32
N THR A 311 -25.45 -12.23 11.58
CA THR A 311 -26.05 -13.46 11.02
C THR A 311 -25.47 -14.78 11.59
N GLY A 312 -24.83 -14.73 12.76
CA GLY A 312 -24.15 -15.91 13.34
C GLY A 312 -22.82 -16.27 12.69
N ASP A 313 -22.27 -15.38 11.87
CA ASP A 313 -20.83 -15.30 11.60
C ASP A 313 -20.24 -14.30 12.60
N TYR A 314 -19.29 -14.74 13.43
CA TYR A 314 -18.68 -13.90 14.48
C TYR A 314 -17.30 -13.37 14.09
N ARG A 315 -16.77 -13.80 12.94
CA ARG A 315 -15.54 -13.28 12.32
C ARG A 315 -15.74 -11.85 11.80
N SER A 316 -14.64 -11.16 11.51
CA SER A 316 -14.64 -9.82 10.90
C SER A 316 -15.58 -9.77 9.67
N PRO A 317 -16.60 -8.90 9.66
CA PRO A 317 -17.53 -8.81 8.54
C PRO A 317 -16.92 -8.01 7.38
N SER A 318 -17.53 -8.14 6.20
CA SER A 318 -17.22 -7.37 4.99
C SER A 318 -18.13 -6.15 4.83
N LEU A 319 -19.34 -6.22 5.38
CA LEU A 319 -20.32 -5.14 5.44
C LEU A 319 -20.62 -4.80 6.90
N GLY A 320 -20.82 -3.51 7.19
CA GLY A 320 -21.40 -3.04 8.45
C GLY A 320 -22.36 -1.90 8.17
N VAL A 321 -23.59 -2.01 8.67
CA VAL A 321 -24.66 -1.03 8.44
C VAL A 321 -25.40 -0.69 9.74
N LEU A 322 -26.08 0.46 9.73
CA LEU A 322 -27.05 0.87 10.73
C LEU A 322 -28.34 1.31 10.01
N PHE A 323 -29.45 0.65 10.32
CA PHE A 323 -30.79 0.97 9.83
C PHE A 323 -31.48 2.01 10.71
N ALA A 324 -32.57 2.59 10.21
CA ALA A 324 -33.30 3.67 10.88
C ALA A 324 -34.01 3.27 12.20
N ASP A 325 -34.16 1.98 12.47
CA ASP A 325 -34.67 1.43 13.74
C ASP A 325 -33.55 1.13 14.76
N GLY A 326 -32.28 1.33 14.39
CA GLY A 326 -31.11 1.00 15.20
C GLY A 326 -30.58 -0.43 15.03
N SER A 327 -31.17 -1.24 14.14
CA SER A 327 -30.66 -2.58 13.83
C SER A 327 -29.45 -2.55 12.87
N SER A 328 -28.70 -3.65 12.83
CA SER A 328 -27.46 -3.78 12.03
C SER A 328 -27.24 -5.17 11.42
N SER A 329 -28.16 -6.12 11.59
CA SER A 329 -28.08 -7.45 10.96
C SER A 329 -28.47 -7.37 9.48
N VAL A 330 -27.77 -8.12 8.61
CA VAL A 330 -28.09 -8.19 7.16
C VAL A 330 -27.97 -9.63 6.65
N ALA A 331 -29.08 -10.22 6.19
CA ALA A 331 -29.14 -11.59 5.69
C ALA A 331 -29.09 -11.65 4.15
N LEU A 332 -27.90 -11.55 3.57
CA LEU A 332 -27.73 -11.49 2.11
C LEU A 332 -27.94 -12.85 1.43
N GLU A 333 -29.01 -13.00 0.66
CA GLU A 333 -29.25 -14.11 -0.28
C GLU A 333 -28.84 -13.76 -1.72
N TYR A 334 -28.30 -14.71 -2.46
CA TYR A 334 -28.11 -14.62 -3.91
C TYR A 334 -29.45 -14.45 -4.65
N VAL A 335 -29.59 -13.37 -5.41
CA VAL A 335 -30.74 -13.05 -6.27
C VAL A 335 -30.47 -13.42 -7.72
N SER A 336 -29.44 -12.82 -8.31
CA SER A 336 -29.18 -12.87 -9.75
C SER A 336 -27.68 -12.83 -10.07
N HIS A 337 -27.32 -13.09 -11.33
CA HIS A 337 -26.00 -12.75 -11.84
C HIS A 337 -26.06 -12.24 -13.28
N ARG A 338 -25.03 -11.51 -13.67
CA ARG A 338 -24.79 -11.03 -15.04
C ARG A 338 -23.33 -11.24 -15.39
N VAL A 339 -23.07 -11.81 -16.56
CA VAL A 339 -21.72 -11.90 -17.16
C VAL A 339 -21.68 -11.00 -18.37
N VAL A 340 -20.65 -10.16 -18.48
CA VAL A 340 -20.40 -9.29 -19.63
C VAL A 340 -18.96 -9.40 -20.10
N ALA A 341 -18.73 -9.29 -21.41
CA ALA A 341 -17.40 -9.11 -21.96
C ALA A 341 -16.81 -7.75 -21.55
N GLY A 342 -15.50 -7.68 -21.44
CA GLY A 342 -14.76 -6.51 -20.99
C GLY A 342 -14.76 -6.31 -19.47
N LYS A 343 -14.12 -5.21 -19.10
CA LYS A 343 -13.98 -4.75 -17.72
C LYS A 343 -15.06 -3.70 -17.42
N ALA A 344 -15.99 -4.00 -16.51
CA ALA A 344 -16.91 -2.97 -16.04
C ALA A 344 -16.14 -1.87 -15.28
N LEU A 345 -16.51 -0.63 -15.57
CA LEU A 345 -16.07 0.57 -14.85
C LEU A 345 -17.01 0.84 -13.67
N ARG A 346 -16.56 1.65 -12.72
CA ARG A 346 -17.34 2.04 -11.53
C ARG A 346 -17.22 3.53 -11.26
N GLU A 347 -18.34 4.13 -10.91
CA GLU A 347 -18.44 5.49 -10.40
C GLU A 347 -18.56 5.45 -8.88
N ASP A 348 -18.09 6.48 -8.21
CA ASP A 348 -18.38 6.70 -6.79
C ASP A 348 -19.82 7.22 -6.59
N ALA A 349 -20.20 7.45 -5.33
CA ALA A 349 -21.52 7.95 -4.97
C ALA A 349 -21.82 9.40 -5.45
N SER A 350 -20.89 10.06 -6.14
CA SER A 350 -21.07 11.37 -6.80
C SER A 350 -21.12 11.28 -8.33
N GLY A 351 -20.97 10.09 -8.91
CA GLY A 351 -20.86 9.88 -10.37
C GLY A 351 -19.43 10.06 -10.92
N ALA A 352 -18.42 10.18 -10.06
CA ALA A 352 -17.02 10.33 -10.49
C ALA A 352 -16.33 8.97 -10.59
N ALA A 353 -15.62 8.71 -11.70
CA ALA A 353 -14.90 7.45 -11.88
C ALA A 353 -13.77 7.27 -10.85
N LEU A 354 -13.79 6.17 -10.11
CA LEU A 354 -12.68 5.78 -9.22
C LEU A 354 -11.50 5.22 -10.04
N PRO A 355 -10.24 5.37 -9.58
CA PRO A 355 -9.08 4.77 -10.24
C PRO A 355 -9.26 3.25 -10.36
N ALA A 356 -9.03 2.71 -11.56
CA ALA A 356 -9.41 1.35 -11.91
C ALA A 356 -8.49 0.73 -12.95
N VAL A 357 -8.41 -0.60 -12.94
CA VAL A 357 -7.89 -1.37 -14.07
C VAL A 357 -8.84 -1.23 -15.26
N TYR A 358 -8.28 -1.02 -16.44
CA TYR A 358 -8.98 -0.83 -17.71
C TYR A 358 -8.44 -1.77 -18.81
N VAL A 359 -9.15 -1.88 -19.93
CA VAL A 359 -8.79 -2.72 -21.10
C VAL A 359 -8.67 -1.91 -22.39
N ASP A 360 -8.05 -2.49 -23.42
CA ASP A 360 -7.99 -1.93 -24.78
C ASP A 360 -9.07 -2.56 -25.68
N SER A 361 -9.35 -3.85 -25.54
CA SER A 361 -10.52 -4.55 -26.11
C SER A 361 -11.39 -5.18 -25.02
N PRO A 362 -12.73 -5.29 -25.21
CA PRO A 362 -13.57 -6.15 -24.36
C PRO A 362 -13.09 -7.60 -24.26
N ASP A 363 -12.41 -8.14 -25.27
CA ASP A 363 -11.95 -9.55 -25.28
C ASP A 363 -10.87 -9.86 -24.24
N GLU A 364 -10.26 -8.85 -23.62
CA GLU A 364 -9.19 -9.02 -22.63
C GLU A 364 -9.67 -9.42 -21.24
N ALA A 365 -10.96 -9.23 -20.96
CA ALA A 365 -11.55 -9.50 -19.66
C ALA A 365 -13.00 -9.97 -19.77
N THR A 366 -13.48 -10.63 -18.72
CA THR A 366 -14.91 -10.93 -18.53
C THR A 366 -15.30 -10.48 -17.14
N THR A 367 -16.35 -9.67 -17.01
CA THR A 367 -16.88 -9.24 -15.71
C THR A 367 -18.12 -10.05 -15.32
N LEU A 368 -18.02 -10.79 -14.22
CA LEU A 368 -19.15 -11.29 -13.44
C LEU A 368 -19.64 -10.21 -12.48
N THR A 369 -20.94 -10.05 -12.36
CA THR A 369 -21.59 -9.35 -11.24
C THR A 369 -22.60 -10.32 -10.63
N LEU A 370 -22.48 -10.56 -9.32
CA LEU A 370 -23.46 -11.26 -8.51
C LEU A 370 -24.31 -10.23 -7.77
N GLU A 371 -25.64 -10.37 -7.82
CA GLU A 371 -26.58 -9.55 -7.08
C GLU A 371 -27.05 -10.32 -5.84
N LEU A 372 -26.74 -9.81 -4.66
CA LEU A 372 -27.25 -10.30 -3.39
C LEU A 372 -28.26 -9.30 -2.82
N ALA A 373 -29.27 -9.78 -2.12
CA ALA A 373 -30.22 -8.93 -1.40
C ALA A 373 -30.58 -9.50 -0.04
N ASP A 374 -30.81 -8.59 0.90
CA ASP A 374 -31.51 -8.88 2.15
C ASP A 374 -33.02 -8.85 1.88
N PRO A 375 -33.75 -9.98 2.07
CA PRO A 375 -35.17 -10.07 1.76
C PRO A 375 -36.06 -9.32 2.76
N ASP A 376 -35.60 -9.10 4.00
CA ASP A 376 -36.37 -8.46 5.06
C ASP A 376 -36.23 -6.93 5.01
N THR A 377 -35.02 -6.43 4.72
CA THR A 377 -34.76 -4.97 4.68
C THR A 377 -34.87 -4.39 3.27
N GLY A 378 -34.59 -5.18 2.22
CA GLY A 378 -34.45 -4.70 0.85
C GLY A 378 -33.11 -4.04 0.53
N LEU A 379 -32.07 -4.26 1.35
CA LEU A 379 -30.72 -3.81 1.05
C LEU A 379 -30.08 -4.70 -0.04
N VAL A 380 -29.49 -4.11 -1.08
CA VAL A 380 -28.88 -4.86 -2.20
C VAL A 380 -27.37 -4.66 -2.22
N VAL A 381 -26.62 -5.74 -2.46
CA VAL A 381 -25.16 -5.77 -2.55
C VAL A 381 -24.74 -6.48 -3.84
N GLU A 382 -24.09 -5.75 -4.73
CA GLU A 382 -23.47 -6.28 -5.95
C GLU A 382 -22.00 -6.63 -5.69
N LEU A 383 -21.63 -7.90 -5.87
CA LEU A 383 -20.24 -8.35 -5.85
C LEU A 383 -19.73 -8.46 -7.29
N HIS A 384 -18.68 -7.70 -7.62
CA HIS A 384 -18.13 -7.66 -8.97
C HIS A 384 -16.76 -8.36 -9.02
N TYR A 385 -16.55 -9.15 -10.07
CA TYR A 385 -15.32 -9.89 -10.35
C TYR A 385 -15.01 -9.75 -11.84
N ALA A 386 -13.92 -9.07 -12.21
CA ALA A 386 -13.46 -9.07 -13.60
C ALA A 386 -12.18 -9.89 -13.74
N VAL A 387 -12.24 -10.89 -14.62
CA VAL A 387 -11.17 -11.85 -14.86
C VAL A 387 -10.28 -11.31 -15.97
N MET A 388 -9.05 -10.91 -15.66
CA MET A 388 -8.09 -10.36 -16.62
C MET A 388 -7.32 -11.51 -17.27
N HIS A 389 -7.80 -12.00 -18.42
CA HIS A 389 -7.51 -13.37 -18.90
C HIS A 389 -6.00 -13.68 -19.03
N GLU A 390 -5.24 -12.79 -19.67
CA GLU A 390 -3.80 -12.94 -19.90
C GLU A 390 -2.90 -12.48 -18.73
N TYR A 391 -3.47 -12.03 -17.62
CA TYR A 391 -2.74 -11.39 -16.51
C TYR A 391 -2.72 -12.20 -15.21
N ASP A 392 -3.48 -13.29 -15.13
CA ASP A 392 -3.65 -14.12 -13.91
C ASP A 392 -4.10 -13.32 -12.67
N ILE A 393 -4.88 -12.26 -12.90
CA ILE A 393 -5.47 -11.42 -11.86
C ILE A 393 -6.98 -11.35 -12.05
N ILE A 394 -7.70 -11.39 -10.93
CA ILE A 394 -9.12 -11.04 -10.85
C ILE A 394 -9.20 -9.70 -10.11
N THR A 395 -9.92 -8.73 -10.67
CA THR A 395 -10.21 -7.47 -9.96
C THR A 395 -11.56 -7.58 -9.26
N ARG A 396 -11.63 -7.27 -7.96
CA ARG A 396 -12.88 -7.31 -7.17
C ARG A 396 -13.24 -5.94 -6.60
N TRP A 397 -14.54 -5.63 -6.58
CA TRP A 397 -15.11 -4.52 -5.81
C TRP A 397 -16.56 -4.86 -5.42
N THR A 398 -17.11 -4.11 -4.47
CA THR A 398 -18.48 -4.27 -3.97
C THR A 398 -19.25 -2.96 -4.16
N THR A 399 -20.51 -3.05 -4.61
CA THR A 399 -21.43 -1.90 -4.65
C THR A 399 -22.63 -2.19 -3.74
N VAL A 400 -22.99 -1.26 -2.86
CA VAL A 400 -24.22 -1.35 -2.04
C VAL A 400 -25.26 -0.38 -2.62
N ARG A 401 -26.52 -0.84 -2.74
CA ARG A 401 -27.68 -0.02 -3.14
C ARG A 401 -28.75 -0.09 -2.07
N ASN A 402 -29.28 1.07 -1.68
CA ASN A 402 -30.38 1.16 -0.73
C ASN A 402 -31.73 1.14 -1.46
N HIS A 403 -32.37 -0.04 -1.58
CA HIS A 403 -33.77 -0.15 -2.03
C HIS A 403 -34.77 -0.19 -0.85
N THR A 404 -34.29 -0.09 0.39
CA THR A 404 -35.12 -0.04 1.60
C THR A 404 -36.01 1.22 1.62
N LEU A 405 -36.96 1.31 2.57
CA LEU A 405 -37.86 2.45 2.68
C LEU A 405 -37.23 3.71 3.32
N GLN A 406 -36.07 3.58 3.96
CA GLN A 406 -35.43 4.64 4.76
C GLN A 406 -33.95 4.84 4.40
N PRO A 407 -33.27 5.89 4.87
CA PRO A 407 -31.83 5.98 4.78
C PRO A 407 -31.14 4.85 5.57
N VAL A 408 -30.02 4.35 5.05
CA VAL A 408 -29.17 3.34 5.69
C VAL A 408 -27.76 3.90 5.81
N VAL A 409 -27.12 3.80 6.97
CA VAL A 409 -25.73 4.25 7.16
C VAL A 409 -24.80 3.07 6.96
N LEU A 410 -23.84 3.17 6.04
CA LEU A 410 -22.72 2.24 5.94
C LEU A 410 -21.63 2.68 6.94
N GLU A 411 -21.16 1.74 7.76
CA GLU A 411 -20.04 1.94 8.69
C GLU A 411 -18.79 1.14 8.29
N ARG A 412 -18.96 0.13 7.43
CA ARG A 412 -17.86 -0.70 6.89
C ARG A 412 -18.21 -1.24 5.52
N LEU A 413 -17.27 -1.16 4.57
CA LEU A 413 -17.34 -1.88 3.30
C LEU A 413 -15.96 -2.35 2.83
N SER A 414 -15.73 -3.66 2.88
CA SER A 414 -14.59 -4.31 2.25
C SER A 414 -14.78 -4.38 0.73
N SER A 415 -13.72 -4.10 -0.01
CA SER A 415 -13.66 -4.25 -1.47
C SER A 415 -13.56 -5.71 -1.92
N ALA A 416 -12.91 -6.54 -1.12
CA ALA A 416 -12.86 -7.98 -1.29
C ALA A 416 -12.77 -8.70 0.07
N MET A 417 -13.30 -9.93 0.14
CA MET A 417 -13.11 -10.88 1.22
C MET A 417 -12.94 -12.28 0.63
N MET A 418 -12.07 -13.11 1.21
CA MET A 418 -11.96 -14.53 0.87
C MET A 418 -11.63 -15.33 2.13
N ASP A 419 -12.43 -16.34 2.44
CA ASP A 419 -12.13 -17.33 3.48
C ASP A 419 -11.28 -18.48 2.92
N MET A 420 -10.21 -18.85 3.62
CA MET A 420 -9.26 -19.90 3.24
C MET A 420 -9.34 -21.09 4.20
N GLU A 421 -9.30 -22.31 3.65
CA GLU A 421 -9.32 -23.56 4.42
C GLU A 421 -8.25 -23.67 5.51
N ALA A 422 -8.41 -24.56 6.49
CA ALA A 422 -7.40 -24.77 7.53
C ALA A 422 -6.05 -25.26 6.93
N ALA A 423 -4.93 -24.79 7.48
CA ALA A 423 -3.59 -25.18 7.01
C ALA A 423 -2.56 -25.26 8.17
N PRO A 424 -1.56 -26.18 8.12
CA PRO A 424 -0.62 -26.39 9.24
C PRO A 424 0.23 -25.18 9.64
N SER A 425 0.49 -24.27 8.69
CA SER A 425 1.19 -23.01 8.95
C SER A 425 0.86 -22.01 7.84
N ARG A 426 0.74 -20.74 8.21
CA ARG A 426 0.57 -19.60 7.30
C ARG A 426 1.36 -18.40 7.76
N HIS A 427 1.81 -17.58 6.80
CA HIS A 427 2.50 -16.33 7.09
C HIS A 427 1.84 -15.18 6.34
N LEU A 428 1.52 -14.11 7.08
CA LEU A 428 1.12 -12.82 6.53
C LEU A 428 2.38 -12.05 6.14
N THR A 429 2.41 -11.58 4.89
CA THR A 429 3.39 -10.62 4.38
C THR A 429 2.70 -9.29 4.17
N SER A 430 3.26 -8.23 4.75
CA SER A 430 2.84 -6.84 4.52
C SER A 430 4.04 -5.93 4.32
N LEU A 431 3.79 -4.73 3.78
CA LEU A 431 4.81 -3.72 3.49
C LEU A 431 4.64 -2.55 4.46
N GLY A 432 5.40 -2.56 5.55
CA GLY A 432 5.30 -1.56 6.63
C GLY A 432 6.56 -0.70 6.74
N GLY A 433 6.46 0.49 7.32
CA GLY A 433 7.61 1.41 7.39
C GLY A 433 7.33 2.73 8.12
N THR A 434 8.04 3.76 7.69
CA THR A 434 7.77 5.18 8.00
C THR A 434 8.46 6.06 6.95
N TRP A 435 8.32 7.39 7.04
CA TRP A 435 9.04 8.34 6.18
C TRP A 435 10.55 8.04 6.17
N GLY A 436 11.16 7.99 4.99
CA GLY A 436 12.57 7.66 4.81
C GLY A 436 12.94 6.19 5.08
N ARG A 437 11.95 5.33 5.35
CA ARG A 437 12.12 3.88 5.58
C ARG A 437 10.84 3.11 5.24
N GLU A 438 10.29 3.41 4.07
CA GLU A 438 9.01 2.89 3.60
C GLU A 438 9.08 1.39 3.28
N ARG A 439 7.91 0.74 3.27
CA ARG A 439 7.65 -0.56 2.61
C ARG A 439 8.70 -1.64 2.89
N GLN A 440 9.19 -1.73 4.12
CA GLN A 440 10.01 -2.84 4.58
C GLN A 440 9.17 -4.13 4.56
N VAL A 441 9.74 -5.24 4.10
CA VAL A 441 9.03 -6.51 4.05
C VAL A 441 8.85 -7.06 5.46
N MET A 442 7.60 -7.15 5.91
CA MET A 442 7.23 -7.70 7.21
C MET A 442 6.54 -9.05 7.01
N VAL A 443 7.22 -10.13 7.38
CA VAL A 443 6.67 -11.50 7.43
C VAL A 443 6.34 -11.83 8.88
N ARG A 444 5.14 -12.35 9.14
CA ARG A 444 4.69 -12.82 10.46
C ARG A 444 3.93 -14.13 10.32
N LYS A 445 4.18 -15.12 11.18
CA LYS A 445 3.31 -16.31 11.25
C LYS A 445 1.93 -15.87 11.74
N LEU A 446 0.88 -16.31 11.07
CA LEU A 446 -0.49 -16.11 11.52
C LEU A 446 -0.80 -17.04 12.71
N LEU A 447 -1.44 -16.48 13.73
CA LEU A 447 -1.90 -17.15 14.95
C LEU A 447 -3.41 -16.87 15.12
N GLN A 448 -4.10 -17.64 15.97
CA GLN A 448 -5.52 -17.45 16.25
C GLN A 448 -5.84 -16.00 16.63
N GLY A 449 -6.90 -15.43 16.06
CA GLY A 449 -7.30 -14.04 16.22
C GLY A 449 -6.95 -13.16 15.01
N THR A 450 -7.09 -11.85 15.19
CA THR A 450 -7.13 -10.85 14.10
C THR A 450 -5.80 -10.12 13.93
N SER A 451 -5.26 -10.13 12.71
CA SER A 451 -4.08 -9.35 12.30
C SER A 451 -4.48 -8.31 11.25
N SER A 452 -4.90 -7.13 11.72
CA SER A 452 -5.24 -5.98 10.87
C SER A 452 -4.08 -4.96 10.80
N PHE A 453 -3.96 -4.29 9.65
CA PHE A 453 -3.10 -3.12 9.44
C PHE A 453 -3.70 -2.21 8.36
N GLY A 454 -3.36 -0.92 8.38
CA GLY A 454 -4.00 0.05 7.48
C GLY A 454 -3.57 1.48 7.73
N SER A 455 -4.40 2.43 7.29
CA SER A 455 -4.20 3.86 7.53
C SER A 455 -5.51 4.61 7.77
N THR A 456 -5.46 5.52 8.74
CA THR A 456 -6.52 6.49 9.07
C THR A 456 -6.14 7.94 8.74
N ARG A 457 -4.99 8.16 8.07
CA ARG A 457 -4.27 9.45 7.95
C ARG A 457 -4.83 10.44 6.91
N GLY A 458 -5.94 10.09 6.25
CA GLY A 458 -6.43 10.72 5.03
C GLY A 458 -5.76 10.21 3.74
N GLY A 459 -4.78 9.31 3.86
CA GLY A 459 -3.98 8.77 2.76
C GLY A 459 -3.41 7.39 3.09
N SER A 460 -2.97 6.65 2.06
CA SER A 460 -2.47 5.27 2.17
C SER A 460 -1.27 5.11 3.12
N SER A 461 -0.32 6.05 3.12
CA SER A 461 0.78 6.26 4.09
C SER A 461 2.14 5.59 3.84
N HIS A 462 3.19 6.17 4.44
CA HIS A 462 4.52 5.54 4.57
C HIS A 462 4.50 4.32 5.50
N GLN A 463 3.57 4.30 6.45
CA GLN A 463 3.55 3.34 7.56
C GLN A 463 3.05 1.97 7.12
N HIS A 464 2.06 1.91 6.23
CA HIS A 464 1.54 0.68 5.63
C HIS A 464 1.16 0.92 4.17
N SER A 465 1.69 0.12 3.25
CA SER A 465 1.21 0.10 1.86
C SER A 465 -0.04 -0.80 1.74
N PRO A 466 -0.99 -0.49 0.83
CA PRO A 466 -2.21 -1.28 0.65
C PRO A 466 -1.98 -2.58 -0.13
N PHE A 467 -1.13 -3.44 0.44
CA PHE A 467 -0.76 -4.77 -0.06
C PHE A 467 -0.74 -5.77 1.11
N LEU A 468 -1.40 -6.92 0.92
CA LEU A 468 -1.31 -8.08 1.81
C LEU A 468 -1.07 -9.33 0.97
N ALA A 469 -0.24 -10.25 1.48
CA ALA A 469 -0.15 -11.61 0.93
C ALA A 469 -0.11 -12.66 2.05
N VAL A 470 -0.75 -13.80 1.84
CA VAL A 470 -0.73 -14.95 2.75
C VAL A 470 -0.06 -16.12 2.04
N SER A 471 1.08 -16.58 2.57
CA SER A 471 1.69 -17.84 2.15
C SER A 471 1.20 -19.00 3.02
N SER A 472 1.03 -20.18 2.42
CA SER A 472 0.69 -21.43 3.12
C SER A 472 1.86 -22.42 3.12
N GLY A 473 1.91 -23.33 4.10
CA GLY A 473 2.90 -24.40 4.18
C GLY A 473 4.29 -23.97 4.68
N GLY A 474 4.67 -22.71 4.53
CA GLY A 474 5.97 -22.19 4.97
C GLY A 474 6.06 -20.66 4.98
N ALA A 475 7.23 -20.15 5.34
CA ALA A 475 7.59 -18.76 5.12
C ALA A 475 7.60 -18.45 3.60
N PRO A 476 7.30 -17.22 3.17
CA PRO A 476 7.23 -16.87 1.76
C PRO A 476 8.60 -17.00 1.09
N ALA A 477 8.62 -17.62 -0.10
CA ALA A 477 9.80 -17.75 -0.94
C ALA A 477 9.49 -17.24 -2.36
N GLU A 478 10.51 -16.71 -3.05
CA GLU A 478 10.31 -16.00 -4.32
C GLU A 478 9.84 -16.90 -5.48
N GLU A 479 10.23 -18.17 -5.48
CA GLU A 479 10.08 -19.04 -6.66
C GLU A 479 9.34 -20.36 -6.35
N THR A 480 8.81 -20.52 -5.13
CA THR A 480 8.11 -21.74 -4.66
C THR A 480 7.09 -21.43 -3.56
N GLY A 481 5.98 -22.16 -3.54
CA GLY A 481 5.02 -22.21 -2.44
C GLY A 481 3.75 -21.40 -2.72
N ASP A 482 2.65 -21.83 -2.10
CA ASP A 482 1.31 -21.26 -2.28
C ASP A 482 1.19 -19.88 -1.63
N VAL A 483 0.87 -18.87 -2.43
CA VAL A 483 0.67 -17.47 -2.03
C VAL A 483 -0.60 -16.93 -2.67
N VAL A 484 -1.47 -16.31 -1.87
CA VAL A 484 -2.56 -15.44 -2.36
C VAL A 484 -2.29 -14.00 -1.91
N ALA A 485 -2.49 -13.02 -2.79
CA ALA A 485 -2.23 -11.61 -2.50
C ALA A 485 -3.36 -10.68 -2.97
N MET A 486 -3.58 -9.61 -2.20
CA MET A 486 -4.51 -8.51 -2.47
C MET A 486 -3.75 -7.18 -2.51
N THR A 487 -4.03 -6.34 -3.51
CA THR A 487 -3.53 -4.95 -3.61
C THR A 487 -4.69 -3.99 -3.87
N LEU A 488 -4.85 -2.93 -3.07
CA LEU A 488 -5.96 -1.98 -3.24
C LEU A 488 -5.61 -0.87 -4.24
N VAL A 489 -6.52 -0.61 -5.18
CA VAL A 489 -6.50 0.54 -6.11
C VAL A 489 -7.10 1.76 -5.41
N TYR A 490 -6.42 2.24 -4.35
CA TYR A 490 -6.88 3.34 -3.50
C TYR A 490 -5.74 3.98 -2.72
N SER A 491 -5.80 5.31 -2.62
CA SER A 491 -4.79 6.18 -2.00
C SER A 491 -5.23 6.82 -0.69
N GLY A 492 -6.43 6.49 -0.19
CA GLY A 492 -7.02 7.03 1.04
C GLY A 492 -6.91 6.08 2.25
N ASN A 493 -7.80 6.27 3.23
CA ASN A 493 -7.88 5.40 4.41
C ASN A 493 -8.30 3.97 4.06
N PHE A 494 -7.39 3.00 4.20
CA PHE A 494 -7.64 1.59 3.90
C PHE A 494 -7.42 0.69 5.12
N GLU A 495 -8.12 -0.44 5.17
CA GLU A 495 -7.80 -1.57 6.05
C GLU A 495 -7.42 -2.80 5.20
N ALA A 496 -6.43 -3.56 5.68
CA ALA A 496 -6.10 -4.91 5.24
C ALA A 496 -6.05 -5.83 6.46
N ASN A 497 -6.91 -6.86 6.47
CA ASN A 497 -7.12 -7.73 7.62
C ASN A 497 -6.90 -9.21 7.26
N ALA A 498 -6.25 -9.95 8.16
CA ALA A 498 -6.13 -11.39 8.11
C ALA A 498 -6.47 -11.97 9.50
N GLU A 499 -7.55 -12.73 9.60
CA GLU A 499 -8.05 -13.31 10.84
C GLU A 499 -8.03 -14.84 10.78
N VAL A 500 -7.46 -15.47 11.81
CA VAL A 500 -7.48 -16.93 11.98
C VAL A 500 -8.56 -17.30 12.99
N ASN A 501 -9.59 -18.05 12.57
CA ASN A 501 -10.67 -18.46 13.47
C ASN A 501 -10.28 -19.64 14.38
N GLU A 502 -11.21 -20.07 15.24
CA GLU A 502 -11.05 -21.20 16.17
C GLU A 502 -10.84 -22.56 15.49
N GLN A 503 -11.09 -22.65 14.18
CA GLN A 503 -10.90 -23.85 13.36
C GLN A 503 -9.61 -23.79 12.52
N GLY A 504 -8.79 -22.74 12.69
CA GLY A 504 -7.55 -22.53 11.91
C GLY A 504 -7.78 -22.08 10.46
N ARG A 505 -9.02 -21.79 10.09
CA ARG A 505 -9.40 -21.19 8.79
C ARG A 505 -9.05 -19.70 8.81
N VAL A 506 -8.73 -19.13 7.65
CA VAL A 506 -8.24 -17.74 7.56
C VAL A 506 -9.13 -16.88 6.69
N ARG A 507 -9.74 -15.86 7.29
CA ARG A 507 -10.42 -14.79 6.57
C ARG A 507 -9.42 -13.72 6.18
N VAL A 508 -9.29 -13.42 4.89
CA VAL A 508 -8.61 -12.20 4.42
C VAL A 508 -9.61 -11.21 3.85
N SER A 509 -9.48 -9.92 4.19
CA SER A 509 -10.26 -8.84 3.58
C SER A 509 -9.47 -7.55 3.42
N MET A 510 -9.87 -6.72 2.46
CA MET A 510 -9.23 -5.44 2.17
C MET A 510 -10.27 -4.44 1.65
N GLY A 511 -10.19 -3.17 2.04
CA GLY A 511 -11.13 -2.13 1.60
C GLY A 511 -10.94 -0.78 2.31
N VAL A 512 -12.00 0.02 2.39
CA VAL A 512 -11.99 1.31 3.10
C VAL A 512 -11.90 1.06 4.62
N HIS A 513 -11.06 1.82 5.31
CA HIS A 513 -10.91 1.68 6.77
C HIS A 513 -12.20 2.12 7.50
N PRO A 514 -12.73 1.34 8.47
CA PRO A 514 -13.98 1.66 9.16
C PRO A 514 -13.84 2.85 10.13
N GLU A 515 -12.69 3.00 10.81
CA GLU A 515 -12.47 4.09 11.77
C GLU A 515 -12.67 5.47 11.12
N GLY A 516 -13.65 6.21 11.63
CA GLY A 516 -14.06 7.52 11.11
C GLY A 516 -14.84 7.49 9.79
N PHE A 517 -15.18 6.32 9.23
CA PHE A 517 -16.01 6.19 8.03
C PHE A 517 -17.48 5.99 8.39
N ARG A 518 -18.35 6.88 7.90
CA ARG A 518 -19.80 6.71 7.89
C ARG A 518 -20.40 7.31 6.63
N TRP A 519 -21.17 6.52 5.89
CA TRP A 519 -21.80 6.95 4.64
C TRP A 519 -23.31 6.70 4.63
N THR A 520 -24.11 7.76 4.75
CA THR A 520 -25.57 7.67 4.68
C THR A 520 -26.03 7.50 3.24
N LEU A 521 -26.56 6.33 2.90
CA LEU A 521 -27.27 6.07 1.64
C LEU A 521 -28.74 6.53 1.78
N PRO A 522 -29.21 7.54 1.03
CA PRO A 522 -30.65 7.77 0.87
C PRO A 522 -31.29 6.61 0.09
N ARG A 523 -32.62 6.51 0.10
CA ARG A 523 -33.35 5.54 -0.74
C ARG A 523 -33.04 5.77 -2.22
N GLY A 524 -32.69 4.71 -2.94
CA GLY A 524 -32.18 4.75 -4.32
C GLY A 524 -30.69 5.12 -4.45
N GLY A 525 -30.04 5.51 -3.35
CA GLY A 525 -28.61 5.81 -3.32
C GLY A 525 -27.73 4.57 -3.40
N LEU A 526 -26.51 4.76 -3.91
CA LEU A 526 -25.48 3.73 -4.02
C LEU A 526 -24.15 4.17 -3.41
N PHE A 527 -23.29 3.21 -3.07
CA PHE A 527 -21.87 3.43 -2.78
C PHE A 527 -21.06 2.26 -3.33
N ALA A 528 -20.03 2.55 -4.14
CA ALA A 528 -19.11 1.57 -4.67
C ALA A 528 -17.76 1.65 -3.95
N SER A 529 -17.21 0.50 -3.56
CA SER A 529 -15.90 0.41 -2.95
C SER A 529 -14.77 0.74 -3.96
N PRO A 530 -13.55 1.02 -3.49
CA PRO A 530 -12.36 0.86 -4.31
C PRO A 530 -12.19 -0.59 -4.80
N GLU A 531 -11.26 -0.83 -5.71
CA GLU A 531 -11.02 -2.12 -6.35
C GLU A 531 -9.78 -2.81 -5.77
N VAL A 532 -9.83 -4.14 -5.63
CA VAL A 532 -8.70 -4.99 -5.21
C VAL A 532 -8.21 -5.79 -6.40
N LEU A 533 -6.90 -5.79 -6.63
CA LEU A 533 -6.19 -6.72 -7.49
C LEU A 533 -5.92 -8.00 -6.70
N LEU A 534 -6.50 -9.13 -7.11
CA LEU A 534 -6.38 -10.44 -6.48
C LEU A 534 -5.60 -11.39 -7.38
N THR A 535 -4.53 -12.00 -6.85
CA THR A 535 -3.68 -12.99 -7.55
C THR A 535 -3.35 -14.16 -6.62
N ALA A 536 -3.27 -15.38 -7.18
CA ALA A 536 -2.73 -16.58 -6.52
C ALA A 536 -1.50 -17.11 -7.27
N SER A 537 -0.67 -17.92 -6.61
CA SER A 537 0.53 -18.55 -7.17
C SER A 537 1.01 -19.71 -6.31
N ASP A 538 1.27 -20.87 -6.93
CA ASP A 538 2.05 -22.00 -6.39
C ASP A 538 3.58 -21.82 -6.56
N ALA A 539 3.97 -20.95 -7.50
CA ALA A 539 5.35 -20.60 -7.83
C ALA A 539 5.87 -19.34 -7.07
N GLY A 540 5.46 -19.18 -5.80
CA GLY A 540 6.06 -18.21 -4.87
C GLY A 540 5.71 -16.72 -5.07
N THR A 541 6.28 -15.87 -4.21
CA THR A 541 6.00 -14.41 -4.17
C THR A 541 6.53 -13.63 -5.37
N GLY A 542 7.59 -14.11 -6.02
CA GLY A 542 8.15 -13.48 -7.22
C GLY A 542 7.16 -13.54 -8.38
N THR A 543 6.43 -14.64 -8.50
CA THR A 543 5.39 -14.81 -9.52
C THR A 543 4.18 -13.91 -9.27
N VAL A 544 3.78 -13.73 -8.00
CA VAL A 544 2.79 -12.71 -7.57
C VAL A 544 3.24 -11.31 -7.98
N SER A 545 4.48 -10.91 -7.67
CA SER A 545 4.99 -9.58 -8.07
C SER A 545 5.01 -9.42 -9.59
N ARG A 546 5.51 -10.40 -10.35
CA ARG A 546 5.57 -10.32 -11.83
C ARG A 546 4.17 -10.13 -12.46
N ARG A 547 3.14 -10.81 -11.94
CA ARG A 547 1.73 -10.63 -12.36
C ARG A 547 1.23 -9.20 -12.07
N LEU A 548 1.41 -8.72 -10.84
CA LEU A 548 1.02 -7.36 -10.44
C LEU A 548 1.76 -6.30 -11.27
N HIS A 549 3.08 -6.45 -11.45
CA HIS A 549 3.92 -5.53 -12.22
C HIS A 549 3.44 -5.38 -13.66
N ARG A 550 3.14 -6.52 -14.30
CA ARG A 550 2.64 -6.56 -15.68
C ARG A 550 1.29 -5.86 -15.79
N LEU A 551 0.32 -6.20 -14.93
CA LEU A 551 -1.01 -5.58 -14.97
C LEU A 551 -0.96 -4.09 -14.65
N ILE A 552 -0.21 -3.66 -13.63
CA ILE A 552 -0.08 -2.25 -13.26
C ILE A 552 0.45 -1.45 -14.45
N ARG A 553 1.59 -1.88 -15.02
CA ARG A 553 2.25 -1.22 -16.14
C ARG A 553 1.42 -1.18 -17.43
N GLU A 554 0.67 -2.24 -17.72
CA GLU A 554 -0.05 -2.39 -19.00
C GLU A 554 -1.52 -1.97 -18.92
N ARG A 555 -2.17 -2.00 -17.75
CA ARG A 555 -3.64 -1.90 -17.59
C ARG A 555 -4.11 -1.02 -16.42
N LEU A 556 -3.20 -0.37 -15.69
CA LEU A 556 -3.52 0.65 -14.68
C LEU A 556 -2.84 1.99 -14.99
N THR A 557 -1.53 1.98 -15.30
CA THR A 557 -0.77 3.16 -15.74
C THR A 557 -1.45 3.85 -16.93
N PRO A 558 -1.49 5.21 -17.00
CA PRO A 558 -2.09 5.93 -18.13
C PRO A 558 -1.56 5.49 -19.50
N ARG A 559 -2.46 5.41 -20.48
CA ARG A 559 -2.23 4.78 -21.81
C ARG A 559 -0.95 5.27 -22.49
N GLN A 560 -0.71 6.57 -22.50
CA GLN A 560 0.47 7.19 -23.12
C GLN A 560 1.78 6.90 -22.38
N TRP A 561 1.72 6.62 -21.09
CA TRP A 561 2.89 6.41 -20.23
C TRP A 561 3.26 4.93 -20.00
N ARG A 562 2.52 3.98 -20.60
CA ARG A 562 2.81 2.53 -20.53
C ARG A 562 4.19 2.13 -21.08
N SER A 563 4.59 2.76 -22.18
CA SER A 563 5.79 2.40 -22.97
C SER A 563 6.61 3.60 -23.43
N ALA A 564 6.21 4.82 -23.07
CA ALA A 564 7.04 6.00 -23.27
C ALA A 564 8.28 5.94 -22.34
N PRO A 565 9.47 6.32 -22.83
CA PRO A 565 10.66 6.40 -21.98
C PRO A 565 10.43 7.41 -20.84
N ARG A 566 11.14 7.22 -19.73
CA ARG A 566 11.21 8.21 -18.67
C ARG A 566 12.41 9.12 -18.93
N PRO A 567 12.29 10.44 -18.74
CA PRO A 567 13.43 11.35 -18.86
C PRO A 567 14.45 11.07 -17.76
N VAL A 568 15.74 11.18 -18.06
CA VAL A 568 16.77 11.34 -17.02
C VAL A 568 16.64 12.77 -16.50
N LEU A 569 16.08 12.91 -15.30
CA LEU A 569 15.80 14.21 -14.70
C LEU A 569 16.90 14.65 -13.71
N LEU A 570 17.03 15.97 -13.54
CA LEU A 570 17.80 16.61 -12.48
C LEU A 570 16.86 17.49 -11.64
N ASN A 571 16.63 17.11 -10.38
CA ASN A 571 15.83 17.86 -9.42
C ASN A 571 16.71 18.86 -8.64
N THR A 572 16.24 20.10 -8.46
CA THR A 572 17.00 21.18 -7.80
C THR A 572 16.89 21.22 -6.28
N TRP A 573 16.12 20.32 -5.64
CA TRP A 573 15.80 20.40 -4.20
C TRP A 573 17.03 20.28 -3.30
N GLU A 574 17.73 19.14 -3.30
CA GLU A 574 18.96 18.98 -2.50
C GLU A 574 20.14 19.86 -2.99
N ALA A 575 19.98 20.60 -4.10
CA ALA A 575 20.97 21.55 -4.62
C ALA A 575 20.79 22.98 -4.08
N ASN A 576 19.54 23.49 -4.00
CA ASN A 576 19.24 24.88 -3.63
C ASN A 576 18.38 25.02 -2.36
N TYR A 577 17.67 23.95 -1.94
CA TYR A 577 16.52 24.03 -1.04
C TYR A 577 15.59 25.20 -1.44
N PHE A 578 15.38 26.18 -0.56
CA PHE A 578 14.53 27.34 -0.83
C PHE A 578 15.25 28.51 -1.55
N ASP A 579 16.56 28.46 -1.77
CA ASP A 579 17.37 29.52 -2.42
C ASP A 579 17.23 29.49 -3.96
N VAL A 580 15.97 29.49 -4.40
CA VAL A 580 15.55 29.44 -5.79
C VAL A 580 15.65 30.83 -6.42
N SER A 581 16.39 30.92 -7.53
CA SER A 581 16.40 32.08 -8.43
C SER A 581 16.40 31.63 -9.90
N HIS A 582 15.84 32.46 -10.81
CA HIS A 582 15.86 32.20 -12.25
C HIS A 582 17.28 31.93 -12.77
N THR A 583 18.26 32.72 -12.32
CA THR A 583 19.66 32.59 -12.74
C THR A 583 20.27 31.28 -12.24
N GLY A 584 20.17 30.96 -10.95
CA GLY A 584 20.76 29.73 -10.39
C GLY A 584 20.20 28.45 -10.99
N VAL A 585 18.91 28.43 -11.35
CA VAL A 585 18.29 27.28 -12.04
C VAL A 585 18.80 27.16 -13.48
N MET A 586 19.03 28.27 -14.19
CA MET A 586 19.67 28.26 -15.52
C MET A 586 21.17 27.89 -15.45
N GLU A 587 21.90 28.28 -14.40
CA GLU A 587 23.30 27.88 -14.18
C GLU A 587 23.43 26.37 -13.97
N ILE A 588 22.56 25.76 -13.16
CA ILE A 588 22.51 24.30 -12.94
C ILE A 588 22.26 23.58 -14.26
N ALA A 589 21.32 24.06 -15.07
CA ALA A 589 21.02 23.49 -16.39
C ALA A 589 22.20 23.64 -17.37
N GLN A 590 22.80 24.83 -17.45
CA GLN A 590 23.96 25.07 -18.32
C GLN A 590 25.17 24.22 -17.90
N ALA A 591 25.44 24.08 -16.60
CA ALA A 591 26.50 23.20 -16.11
C ALA A 591 26.28 21.73 -16.52
N ALA A 592 25.05 21.23 -16.47
CA ALA A 592 24.71 19.89 -16.94
C ALA A 592 24.87 19.73 -18.48
N VAL A 593 24.65 20.79 -19.26
CA VAL A 593 24.94 20.83 -20.71
C VAL A 593 26.45 20.84 -20.97
N ASP A 594 27.21 21.69 -20.28
CA ASP A 594 28.65 21.89 -20.48
C ASP A 594 29.46 20.65 -20.08
N GLN A 595 29.09 20.00 -18.98
CA GLN A 595 29.60 18.70 -18.53
C GLN A 595 29.07 17.52 -19.39
N ARG A 596 28.10 17.78 -20.28
CA ARG A 596 27.48 16.82 -21.21
C ARG A 596 26.84 15.63 -20.50
N LEU A 597 26.18 15.88 -19.36
CA LEU A 597 25.65 14.84 -18.48
C LEU A 597 24.55 13.98 -19.12
N GLY A 598 23.86 14.48 -20.14
CA GLY A 598 22.74 13.76 -20.77
C GLY A 598 21.50 13.71 -19.87
N VAL A 599 21.16 14.85 -19.27
CA VAL A 599 19.91 15.10 -18.55
C VAL A 599 18.89 15.65 -19.55
N ASP A 600 17.67 15.12 -19.56
CA ASP A 600 16.59 15.53 -20.47
C ASP A 600 15.73 16.68 -19.88
N THR A 601 15.59 16.72 -18.56
CA THR A 601 14.66 17.59 -17.84
C THR A 601 15.27 18.12 -16.54
N VAL A 602 15.23 19.43 -16.31
CA VAL A 602 15.49 20.02 -14.99
C VAL A 602 14.16 20.26 -14.28
N VAL A 603 14.02 19.73 -13.06
CA VAL A 603 12.80 19.88 -12.24
C VAL A 603 13.05 20.95 -11.18
N LEU A 604 12.36 22.08 -11.32
CA LEU A 604 12.36 23.16 -10.35
C LEU A 604 11.47 22.79 -9.15
N ASP A 605 12.11 22.54 -8.01
CA ASP A 605 11.43 22.10 -6.78
C ASP A 605 10.91 23.26 -5.90
N ASP A 606 10.46 22.98 -4.67
CA ASP A 606 9.82 23.95 -3.75
C ASP A 606 10.62 25.27 -3.59
N GLY A 607 9.92 26.41 -3.53
CA GLY A 607 10.55 27.73 -3.40
C GLY A 607 10.19 28.78 -4.46
N TRP A 608 9.53 28.41 -5.57
CA TRP A 608 9.40 29.26 -6.77
C TRP A 608 8.16 30.21 -6.83
N PHE A 609 7.22 30.10 -5.89
CA PHE A 609 5.85 30.63 -5.99
C PHE A 609 5.45 31.64 -4.89
N SER A 610 4.21 32.15 -4.98
CA SER A 610 3.57 33.16 -4.10
C SER A 610 4.06 34.61 -4.19
N ARG A 611 3.15 35.56 -3.93
CA ARG A 611 3.44 36.99 -3.72
C ARG A 611 4.09 37.26 -2.36
N VAL A 612 3.67 36.55 -1.30
CA VAL A 612 4.36 36.60 0.01
C VAL A 612 5.66 35.80 0.00
N GLY A 613 5.94 35.11 -1.11
CA GLY A 613 7.13 34.32 -1.36
C GLY A 613 7.11 32.95 -0.67
N ARG A 614 8.16 32.19 -1.00
CA ARG A 614 8.47 30.87 -0.43
C ARG A 614 9.97 30.81 -0.08
N PRO A 615 10.42 31.55 0.96
CA PRO A 615 11.80 31.47 1.46
C PRO A 615 12.01 30.31 2.44
N ASP A 616 10.93 29.76 2.98
CA ASP A 616 10.91 28.57 3.84
C ASP A 616 9.55 27.86 3.75
N ALA A 617 9.40 26.77 4.51
CA ALA A 617 8.17 25.98 4.54
C ALA A 617 6.94 26.71 5.16
N LYS A 618 7.09 27.88 5.78
CA LYS A 618 6.04 28.52 6.60
C LYS A 618 5.04 29.37 5.83
N SER A 619 5.30 29.64 4.55
CA SER A 619 4.57 30.63 3.73
C SER A 619 4.28 30.14 2.31
N GLY A 620 3.30 30.79 1.65
CA GLY A 620 3.06 30.71 0.21
C GLY A 620 2.28 29.50 -0.33
N LEU A 621 2.11 28.39 0.41
CA LEU A 621 1.31 27.25 -0.09
C LEU A 621 -0.13 27.67 -0.35
N GLY A 622 -0.69 27.26 -1.48
CA GLY A 622 -2.00 27.69 -2.01
C GLY A 622 -1.91 28.76 -3.11
N ASP A 623 -0.82 29.54 -3.14
CA ASP A 623 -0.61 30.65 -4.07
C ASP A 623 0.14 30.17 -5.32
N TRP A 624 -0.50 29.30 -6.10
CA TRP A 624 0.09 28.58 -7.24
C TRP A 624 0.31 29.46 -8.49
N PHE A 625 1.18 30.46 -8.35
CA PHE A 625 1.66 31.36 -9.40
C PHE A 625 3.11 31.80 -9.08
N PRO A 626 3.95 32.09 -10.09
CA PRO A 626 5.37 32.34 -9.87
C PRO A 626 5.63 33.63 -9.09
N ASN A 627 6.53 33.55 -8.11
CA ASN A 627 7.07 34.74 -7.46
C ASN A 627 7.90 35.54 -8.49
N LYS A 628 7.61 36.84 -8.65
CA LYS A 628 8.23 37.65 -9.70
C LYS A 628 9.63 38.18 -9.38
N ASP A 629 10.04 38.15 -8.11
CA ASP A 629 11.38 38.55 -7.70
C ASP A 629 12.37 37.39 -7.95
N LYS A 630 11.96 36.15 -7.63
CA LYS A 630 12.70 34.92 -7.95
C LYS A 630 12.65 34.56 -9.44
N LEU A 631 11.48 34.68 -10.08
CA LEU A 631 11.22 34.33 -11.49
C LEU A 631 10.64 35.52 -12.28
N PRO A 632 11.43 36.55 -12.62
CA PRO A 632 10.94 37.74 -13.32
C PRO A 632 10.25 37.42 -14.65
N LYS A 633 10.78 36.46 -15.42
CA LYS A 633 10.18 36.00 -16.69
C LYS A 633 9.03 34.99 -16.48
N GLY A 634 8.82 34.51 -15.26
CA GLY A 634 7.83 33.47 -14.92
C GLY A 634 8.17 32.09 -15.49
N VAL A 635 7.35 31.08 -15.15
CA VAL A 635 7.57 29.68 -15.54
C VAL A 635 7.67 29.53 -17.07
N SER A 636 6.78 30.16 -17.85
CA SER A 636 6.80 30.06 -19.32
C SER A 636 8.08 30.63 -19.95
N GLY A 637 8.65 31.67 -19.34
CA GLY A 637 9.93 32.26 -19.77
C GLY A 637 11.11 31.35 -19.46
N LEU A 638 11.17 30.80 -18.24
CA LEU A 638 12.17 29.80 -17.85
C LEU A 638 12.08 28.54 -18.73
N ALA A 639 10.87 28.05 -19.02
CA ALA A 639 10.65 26.91 -19.90
C ALA A 639 11.10 27.18 -21.35
N ALA A 640 10.97 28.41 -21.84
CA ALA A 640 11.48 28.80 -23.15
C ALA A 640 13.01 28.84 -23.19
N GLU A 641 13.66 29.28 -22.11
CA GLU A 641 15.12 29.34 -21.99
C GLU A 641 15.74 27.95 -21.81
N MET A 642 15.12 27.05 -21.05
CA MET A 642 15.50 25.63 -20.99
C MET A 642 15.45 24.99 -22.39
N ARG A 643 14.37 25.20 -23.15
CA ARG A 643 14.25 24.67 -24.51
C ARG A 643 15.31 25.24 -25.47
N ALA A 644 15.75 26.48 -25.25
CA ALA A 644 16.80 27.10 -26.07
C ALA A 644 18.19 26.45 -25.86
N ILE A 645 18.46 25.87 -24.68
CA ILE A 645 19.65 25.05 -24.40
C ILE A 645 19.43 23.54 -24.59
N GLY A 646 18.27 23.14 -25.14
CA GLY A 646 17.94 21.75 -25.44
C GLY A 646 17.40 20.92 -24.27
N MET A 647 17.05 21.55 -23.14
CA MET A 647 16.48 20.91 -21.96
C MET A 647 14.98 21.17 -21.80
N ASN A 648 14.29 20.29 -21.07
CA ASN A 648 12.92 20.50 -20.64
C ASN A 648 12.85 21.06 -19.22
N LEU A 649 11.76 21.78 -18.90
CA LEU A 649 11.45 22.21 -17.53
C LEU A 649 10.36 21.32 -16.92
N GLY A 650 10.61 20.82 -15.72
CA GLY A 650 9.63 20.27 -14.80
C GLY A 650 9.41 21.19 -13.58
N LEU A 651 8.32 20.98 -12.85
CA LEU A 651 7.92 21.84 -11.73
C LEU A 651 7.34 21.06 -10.54
N TRP A 652 7.70 21.42 -9.32
CA TRP A 652 7.06 20.92 -8.10
C TRP A 652 5.81 21.73 -7.73
N VAL A 653 4.78 21.03 -7.24
CA VAL A 653 3.57 21.61 -6.65
C VAL A 653 3.08 20.74 -5.49
N GLU A 654 2.41 21.34 -4.51
CA GLU A 654 1.80 20.64 -3.37
C GLU A 654 0.32 21.07 -3.21
N PRO A 655 -0.56 20.76 -4.19
CA PRO A 655 -1.81 21.51 -4.38
C PRO A 655 -2.85 21.33 -3.27
N GLU A 656 -2.66 20.32 -2.44
CA GLU A 656 -3.57 19.91 -1.37
C GLU A 656 -3.28 20.65 -0.04
N ALA A 657 -2.21 21.45 0.01
CA ALA A 657 -1.76 22.18 1.20
C ALA A 657 -1.91 23.70 1.05
N VAL A 658 -2.07 24.39 2.18
CA VAL A 658 -2.13 25.86 2.24
C VAL A 658 -1.42 26.40 3.49
N SER A 659 -0.68 27.49 3.35
CA SER A 659 0.02 28.13 4.47
C SER A 659 -0.88 29.15 5.17
N PRO A 660 -0.83 29.29 6.52
CA PRO A 660 -1.51 30.38 7.22
C PRO A 660 -1.08 31.78 6.73
N ASN A 661 0.16 31.92 6.25
CA ASN A 661 0.59 33.06 5.44
C ASN A 661 0.57 32.70 3.95
N SER A 662 -0.58 32.89 3.31
CA SER A 662 -0.81 32.81 1.86
C SER A 662 -1.90 33.81 1.48
N ASP A 663 -1.98 34.24 0.22
CA ASP A 663 -3.13 35.01 -0.27
C ASP A 663 -4.40 34.15 -0.15
N LEU A 664 -4.32 32.88 -0.59
CA LEU A 664 -5.45 31.93 -0.56
C LEU A 664 -6.11 31.79 0.83
N PHE A 665 -5.33 31.66 1.91
CA PHE A 665 -5.91 31.50 3.25
C PHE A 665 -6.48 32.80 3.84
N ARG A 666 -6.02 33.97 3.38
CA ARG A 666 -6.61 35.26 3.77
C ARG A 666 -7.98 35.45 3.10
N ASP A 667 -8.08 35.10 1.83
CA ASP A 667 -9.30 35.25 1.04
C ASP A 667 -10.33 34.16 1.37
N HIS A 668 -9.87 32.92 1.63
CA HIS A 668 -10.72 31.74 1.84
C HIS A 668 -10.33 30.91 3.10
N PRO A 669 -10.48 31.45 4.32
CA PRO A 669 -10.16 30.75 5.57
C PRO A 669 -11.11 29.59 5.92
N ASP A 670 -12.20 29.39 5.16
CA ASP A 670 -13.14 28.27 5.27
C ASP A 670 -12.81 27.09 4.34
N TRP A 671 -11.88 27.26 3.39
CA TRP A 671 -11.46 26.24 2.42
C TRP A 671 -10.49 25.18 2.96
N VAL A 672 -10.20 25.19 4.27
CA VAL A 672 -9.34 24.18 4.93
C VAL A 672 -10.15 23.18 5.72
N LEU A 673 -9.62 21.97 5.88
CA LEU A 673 -10.17 20.98 6.82
C LEU A 673 -10.00 21.49 8.26
N ARG A 674 -11.10 21.93 8.87
CA ARG A 674 -11.15 22.57 10.19
C ARG A 674 -12.47 22.27 10.89
N ILE A 675 -12.45 22.20 12.22
CA ILE A 675 -13.67 22.15 13.03
C ILE A 675 -14.03 23.60 13.42
N PRO A 676 -15.22 24.13 13.04
CA PRO A 676 -15.67 25.46 13.45
C PRO A 676 -15.68 25.62 14.98
N GLY A 677 -15.41 26.85 15.46
CA GLY A 677 -15.37 27.17 16.89
C GLY A 677 -14.15 26.65 17.67
N ARG A 678 -13.25 25.86 17.06
CA ARG A 678 -11.96 25.46 17.70
C ARG A 678 -10.85 26.45 17.34
N ALA A 679 -10.09 26.88 18.34
CA ALA A 679 -9.24 28.07 18.25
C ALA A 679 -7.93 27.91 17.44
N ALA A 680 -7.51 26.67 17.13
CA ALA A 680 -6.27 26.40 16.40
C ALA A 680 -6.50 25.36 15.29
N SER A 681 -6.03 25.68 14.08
CA SER A 681 -5.79 24.68 13.05
C SER A 681 -4.60 23.82 13.47
N VAL A 682 -4.72 22.50 13.37
CA VAL A 682 -3.60 21.58 13.64
C VAL A 682 -2.59 21.73 12.50
N LEU A 683 -1.42 22.33 12.77
CA LEU A 683 -0.36 22.49 11.79
C LEU A 683 0.63 21.31 11.83
N ALA A 684 1.13 20.93 10.66
CA ALA A 684 2.27 20.04 10.46
C ALA A 684 3.08 20.61 9.28
N ARG A 685 4.42 20.61 9.33
CA ARG A 685 5.27 21.37 8.37
C ARG A 685 4.80 22.84 8.18
N TYR A 686 4.25 23.44 9.23
CA TYR A 686 3.67 24.80 9.26
C TYR A 686 2.45 25.06 8.34
N GLN A 687 1.91 24.03 7.68
CA GLN A 687 0.83 24.14 6.70
C GLN A 687 -0.48 23.45 7.16
N MET A 688 -1.59 23.79 6.52
CA MET A 688 -2.92 23.16 6.66
C MET A 688 -3.24 22.31 5.42
N VAL A 689 -4.34 21.56 5.46
CA VAL A 689 -4.87 20.79 4.31
C VAL A 689 -6.12 21.48 3.78
N LEU A 690 -6.21 21.64 2.45
CA LEU A 690 -7.37 22.18 1.76
C LEU A 690 -8.51 21.14 1.70
N ASP A 691 -9.75 21.59 1.79
CA ASP A 691 -10.93 20.73 1.78
C ASP A 691 -11.34 20.33 0.36
N LEU A 692 -10.59 19.39 -0.20
CA LEU A 692 -10.84 18.81 -1.52
C LEU A 692 -12.15 18.03 -1.63
N SER A 693 -12.93 17.87 -0.55
CA SER A 693 -14.31 17.37 -0.67
C SER A 693 -15.23 18.38 -1.38
N ARG A 694 -14.92 19.68 -1.30
CA ARG A 694 -15.68 20.77 -1.93
C ARG A 694 -15.32 20.96 -3.41
N ALA A 695 -16.28 21.40 -4.22
CA ALA A 695 -16.08 21.65 -5.64
C ALA A 695 -15.30 22.96 -5.91
N ASP A 696 -15.63 24.04 -5.19
CA ASP A 696 -15.01 25.37 -5.33
C ASP A 696 -13.48 25.33 -5.13
N VAL A 697 -13.01 24.63 -4.09
CA VAL A 697 -11.59 24.37 -3.83
C VAL A 697 -10.92 23.66 -5.03
N ARG A 698 -11.57 22.63 -5.58
CA ARG A 698 -11.03 21.87 -6.73
C ARG A 698 -11.01 22.68 -8.02
N ASP A 699 -12.00 23.53 -8.24
CA ASP A 699 -12.09 24.36 -9.44
C ASP A 699 -11.05 25.49 -9.43
N TYR A 700 -10.81 26.15 -8.29
CA TYR A 700 -9.70 27.09 -8.12
C TYR A 700 -8.34 26.44 -8.37
N LEU A 701 -8.10 25.26 -7.79
CA LEU A 701 -6.85 24.53 -8.00
C LEU A 701 -6.71 24.08 -9.46
N PHE A 702 -7.80 23.66 -10.12
CA PHE A 702 -7.79 23.32 -11.54
C PHE A 702 -7.43 24.54 -12.41
N GLU A 703 -7.97 25.73 -12.15
CA GLU A 703 -7.62 26.96 -12.87
C GLU A 703 -6.12 27.28 -12.72
N ARG A 704 -5.63 27.35 -11.46
CA ARG A 704 -4.24 27.71 -11.15
C ARG A 704 -3.25 26.70 -11.73
N LEU A 705 -3.50 25.41 -11.55
CA LEU A 705 -2.62 24.36 -12.08
C LEU A 705 -2.70 24.29 -13.61
N SER A 706 -3.85 24.51 -14.24
CA SER A 706 -3.97 24.57 -15.71
C SER A 706 -3.06 25.65 -16.31
N ALA A 707 -2.95 26.82 -15.66
CA ALA A 707 -2.02 27.87 -16.09
C ALA A 707 -0.54 27.45 -16.00
N LEU A 708 -0.18 26.57 -15.05
CA LEU A 708 1.17 26.03 -14.90
C LEU A 708 1.44 24.91 -15.91
N PHE A 709 0.54 23.93 -16.06
CA PHE A 709 0.68 22.85 -17.04
C PHE A 709 0.70 23.42 -18.49
N GLY A 710 -0.10 24.46 -18.75
CA GLY A 710 -0.11 25.21 -20.01
C GLY A 710 1.10 26.13 -20.24
N SER A 711 2.02 26.28 -19.28
CA SER A 711 3.20 27.16 -19.41
C SER A 711 4.30 26.60 -20.32
N GLY A 712 4.18 25.34 -20.75
CA GLY A 712 5.18 24.64 -21.56
C GLY A 712 6.22 23.86 -20.73
N ILE A 713 5.89 23.50 -19.49
CA ILE A 713 6.57 22.43 -18.76
C ILE A 713 6.20 21.05 -19.33
N THR A 714 7.04 20.05 -19.13
CA THR A 714 6.77 18.66 -19.56
C THR A 714 6.59 17.68 -18.39
N TYR A 715 6.87 18.12 -17.16
CA TYR A 715 6.93 17.29 -15.97
C TYR A 715 6.38 18.02 -14.75
N VAL A 716 5.67 17.30 -13.86
CA VAL A 716 5.18 17.83 -12.58
C VAL A 716 5.43 16.83 -11.46
N LYS A 717 6.09 17.27 -10.37
CA LYS A 717 6.19 16.53 -9.10
C LYS A 717 5.04 17.01 -8.21
N TRP A 718 4.00 16.17 -8.06
CA TRP A 718 2.81 16.46 -7.24
C TRP A 718 3.01 15.91 -5.83
N ASP A 719 3.15 16.78 -4.84
CA ASP A 719 3.52 16.42 -3.47
C ASP A 719 2.37 16.57 -2.45
N PHE A 720 2.58 16.04 -1.24
CA PHE A 720 1.70 16.16 -0.08
C PHE A 720 2.46 15.83 1.23
N ASN A 721 3.00 16.83 1.90
CA ASN A 721 3.98 16.71 2.99
C ASN A 721 3.36 16.66 4.41
N ARG A 722 2.07 16.30 4.55
CA ARG A 722 1.43 16.11 5.87
C ARG A 722 0.22 15.18 5.81
N TRP A 723 -0.33 14.85 6.98
CA TRP A 723 -1.56 14.07 7.11
C TRP A 723 -2.79 14.93 7.41
N ILE A 724 -3.98 14.41 7.11
CA ILE A 724 -5.25 15.06 7.44
C ILE A 724 -5.43 15.10 8.96
N ALA A 725 -5.51 16.31 9.50
CA ALA A 725 -5.86 16.58 10.89
C ALA A 725 -6.33 18.03 11.02
N PRO A 726 -7.58 18.30 11.46
CA PRO A 726 -8.67 17.33 11.65
C PRO A 726 -9.21 16.78 10.31
N ALA A 727 -9.86 15.62 10.34
CA ALA A 727 -10.71 15.14 9.25
C ALA A 727 -12.13 15.68 9.43
N TYR A 728 -12.34 16.96 9.09
CA TYR A 728 -13.64 17.63 9.23
C TYR A 728 -13.81 18.69 8.14
N SER A 729 -14.94 18.69 7.45
CA SER A 729 -15.30 19.72 6.46
C SER A 729 -16.25 20.74 7.09
N ALA A 730 -15.92 22.03 6.99
CA ALA A 730 -16.82 23.10 7.42
C ALA A 730 -18.06 23.27 6.51
N ALA A 731 -18.07 22.62 5.34
CA ALA A 731 -19.14 22.69 4.34
C ALA A 731 -20.15 21.52 4.40
N LEU A 732 -19.89 20.50 5.22
CA LEU A 732 -20.75 19.31 5.35
C LEU A 732 -21.56 19.30 6.65
N LEU A 733 -22.75 18.67 6.63
CA LEU A 733 -23.59 18.54 7.81
C LEU A 733 -22.93 17.63 8.88
N PRO A 734 -23.25 17.76 10.18
CA PRO A 734 -22.67 16.93 11.22
C PRO A 734 -22.81 15.42 11.00
N VAL A 735 -23.91 14.98 10.37
CA VAL A 735 -24.17 13.57 10.01
C VAL A 735 -23.29 13.07 8.86
N GLU A 736 -22.78 13.97 8.02
CA GLU A 736 -21.94 13.64 6.86
C GLU A 736 -20.43 13.61 7.19
N GLN A 737 -20.00 13.98 8.39
CA GLN A 737 -18.57 14.17 8.67
C GLN A 737 -17.75 12.86 8.52
N GLY A 738 -18.38 11.70 8.68
CA GLY A 738 -17.77 10.39 8.36
C GLY A 738 -17.52 10.13 6.87
N THR A 739 -17.96 11.04 5.98
CA THR A 739 -17.67 10.97 4.53
C THR A 739 -16.41 11.74 4.13
N VAL A 740 -15.88 12.62 4.99
CA VAL A 740 -14.84 13.63 4.66
C VAL A 740 -13.61 12.99 4.03
N SER A 741 -13.00 11.99 4.69
CA SER A 741 -11.76 11.36 4.20
C SER A 741 -11.91 10.63 2.86
N HIS A 742 -13.13 10.16 2.53
CA HIS A 742 -13.42 9.53 1.24
C HIS A 742 -13.71 10.58 0.16
N LYS A 743 -14.60 11.55 0.44
CA LYS A 743 -14.88 12.68 -0.47
C LYS A 743 -13.59 13.49 -0.79
N TYR A 744 -12.68 13.63 0.16
CA TYR A 744 -11.36 14.24 -0.03
C TYR A 744 -10.54 13.52 -1.10
N ILE A 745 -10.34 12.20 -0.97
CA ILE A 745 -9.47 11.46 -1.90
C ILE A 745 -10.11 11.29 -3.28
N CYS A 746 -11.45 11.16 -3.36
CA CYS A 746 -12.18 11.30 -4.63
C CYS A 746 -11.98 12.69 -5.25
N GLY A 747 -11.87 13.73 -4.43
CA GLY A 747 -11.49 15.07 -4.86
C GLY A 747 -10.08 15.17 -5.45
N VAL A 748 -9.10 14.49 -4.83
CA VAL A 748 -7.73 14.36 -5.38
C VAL A 748 -7.75 13.66 -6.74
N TYR A 749 -8.44 12.51 -6.86
CA TYR A 749 -8.61 11.79 -8.13
C TYR A 749 -9.29 12.64 -9.21
N SER A 750 -10.35 13.38 -8.83
CA SER A 750 -11.09 14.26 -9.74
C SER A 750 -10.19 15.37 -10.32
N LEU A 751 -9.38 16.00 -9.47
CA LEU A 751 -8.46 17.06 -9.87
C LEU A 751 -7.31 16.52 -10.74
N LEU A 752 -6.69 15.41 -10.33
CA LEU A 752 -5.64 14.73 -11.12
C LEU A 752 -6.17 14.26 -12.48
N GLY A 753 -7.35 13.63 -12.52
CA GLY A 753 -7.98 13.16 -13.75
C GLY A 753 -8.30 14.29 -14.73
N ARG A 754 -8.81 15.43 -14.23
CA ARG A 754 -9.04 16.63 -15.04
C ARG A 754 -7.75 17.17 -15.65
N LEU A 755 -6.67 17.26 -14.87
CA LEU A 755 -5.39 17.80 -15.33
C LEU A 755 -4.67 16.85 -16.29
N THR A 756 -4.60 15.55 -16.00
CA THR A 756 -3.96 14.56 -16.89
C THR A 756 -4.75 14.32 -18.18
N ALA A 757 -6.06 14.53 -18.19
CA ALA A 757 -6.87 14.53 -19.41
C ALA A 757 -6.69 15.81 -20.25
N ALA A 758 -6.56 16.99 -19.63
CA ALA A 758 -6.34 18.26 -20.32
C ALA A 758 -4.90 18.41 -20.85
N TYR A 759 -3.92 17.84 -20.15
CA TYR A 759 -2.49 17.98 -20.44
C TYR A 759 -1.79 16.61 -20.54
N PRO A 760 -2.22 15.70 -21.44
CA PRO A 760 -1.78 14.30 -21.44
C PRO A 760 -0.29 14.10 -21.75
N ALA A 761 0.39 15.11 -22.31
CA ALA A 761 1.82 15.12 -22.59
C ALA A 761 2.69 15.53 -21.37
N VAL A 762 2.08 16.02 -20.27
CA VAL A 762 2.80 16.32 -19.03
C VAL A 762 2.90 15.05 -18.19
N LEU A 763 4.12 14.65 -17.82
CA LEU A 763 4.37 13.52 -16.94
C LEU A 763 4.18 13.97 -15.48
N VAL A 764 3.18 13.45 -14.80
CA VAL A 764 2.96 13.71 -13.36
C VAL A 764 3.59 12.59 -12.53
N GLU A 765 4.59 12.91 -11.73
CA GLU A 765 5.08 12.04 -10.66
C GLU A 765 4.31 12.34 -9.37
N ALA A 766 3.82 11.30 -8.70
CA ALA A 766 3.23 11.45 -7.38
C ALA A 766 4.29 11.45 -6.28
N CYS A 767 4.06 12.23 -5.24
CA CYS A 767 4.88 12.36 -4.05
C CYS A 767 3.96 12.62 -2.84
N ALA A 768 4.43 12.28 -1.64
CA ALA A 768 3.83 12.66 -0.37
C ALA A 768 4.91 12.56 0.71
N ALA A 769 5.85 13.52 0.76
CA ALA A 769 7.13 13.41 1.45
C ALA A 769 7.82 12.07 1.09
N GLY A 770 8.19 11.90 -0.17
CA GLY A 770 8.57 10.60 -0.70
C GLY A 770 7.36 9.68 -0.89
N GLY A 771 7.53 8.40 -0.58
CA GLY A 771 6.58 7.35 -0.92
C GLY A 771 5.32 7.26 -0.04
N GLY A 772 4.83 8.38 0.52
CA GLY A 772 3.68 8.41 1.43
C GLY A 772 2.33 8.09 0.79
N ARG A 773 2.25 8.11 -0.55
CA ARG A 773 1.13 7.59 -1.35
C ARG A 773 1.62 6.74 -2.52
N PHE A 774 2.51 5.79 -2.22
CA PHE A 774 2.94 4.78 -3.19
C PHE A 774 1.92 3.63 -3.21
N ASP A 775 0.90 3.78 -4.05
CA ASP A 775 -0.23 2.86 -4.17
C ASP A 775 -0.87 2.87 -5.57
N CYS A 776 -1.70 1.88 -5.86
CA CYS A 776 -2.37 1.73 -7.15
C CYS A 776 -3.43 2.81 -7.45
N GLY A 777 -3.94 3.54 -6.46
CA GLY A 777 -4.87 4.65 -6.71
C GLY A 777 -4.16 5.85 -7.37
N MET A 778 -2.94 6.18 -6.92
CA MET A 778 -2.12 7.22 -7.55
C MET A 778 -1.60 6.77 -8.93
N LEU A 779 -1.21 5.50 -9.06
CA LEU A 779 -0.64 4.95 -10.30
C LEU A 779 -1.61 4.93 -11.50
N ALA A 780 -2.91 5.12 -11.27
CA ALA A 780 -3.91 5.32 -12.33
C ALA A 780 -3.78 6.67 -13.05
N TYR A 781 -3.15 7.67 -12.41
CA TYR A 781 -2.97 9.03 -12.93
C TYR A 781 -1.49 9.40 -13.11
N CYS A 782 -0.65 9.02 -12.14
CA CYS A 782 0.77 9.34 -12.09
C CYS A 782 1.58 8.08 -12.44
N PRO A 783 2.22 7.99 -13.62
CA PRO A 783 2.90 6.76 -14.06
C PRO A 783 4.15 6.35 -13.27
N GLN A 784 4.59 7.20 -12.32
CA GLN A 784 5.66 6.95 -11.37
C GLN A 784 5.42 7.71 -10.06
N VAL A 785 6.10 7.29 -8.99
CA VAL A 785 6.01 7.88 -7.66
C VAL A 785 7.42 8.08 -7.10
N TRP A 786 7.67 9.24 -6.48
CA TRP A 786 8.89 9.50 -5.74
C TRP A 786 8.97 8.52 -4.55
N THR A 787 9.93 7.60 -4.59
CA THR A 787 9.85 6.39 -3.77
C THR A 787 10.08 6.65 -2.27
N SER A 788 10.98 7.59 -1.94
CA SER A 788 11.38 7.93 -0.57
C SER A 788 12.32 9.13 -0.61
N ASP A 789 12.15 10.08 0.33
CA ASP A 789 13.08 11.19 0.53
C ASP A 789 14.43 10.75 1.12
N ASN A 790 14.53 9.53 1.67
CA ASN A 790 15.82 8.97 2.04
C ASN A 790 16.52 8.45 0.79
N THR A 791 17.46 9.23 0.27
CA THR A 791 18.19 8.98 -0.98
C THR A 791 19.47 8.16 -0.80
N ASP A 792 19.87 7.83 0.43
CA ASP A 792 21.06 7.00 0.70
C ASP A 792 20.92 5.58 0.11
N ALA A 793 21.88 5.20 -0.72
CA ALA A 793 21.88 3.96 -1.49
C ALA A 793 21.62 2.70 -0.64
N ALA A 794 22.18 2.61 0.57
CA ALA A 794 22.04 1.40 1.39
C ALA A 794 20.70 1.30 2.14
N SER A 795 20.03 2.44 2.40
CA SER A 795 18.61 2.46 2.78
C SER A 795 17.72 2.16 1.57
N ARG A 796 17.99 2.82 0.43
CA ARG A 796 17.27 2.68 -0.84
C ARG A 796 17.19 1.22 -1.31
N VAL A 797 18.24 0.41 -1.14
CA VAL A 797 18.19 -1.04 -1.43
C VAL A 797 17.00 -1.72 -0.74
N ARG A 798 16.77 -1.51 0.57
CA ARG A 798 15.64 -2.13 1.29
C ARG A 798 14.30 -1.57 0.87
N ILE A 799 14.21 -0.26 0.70
CA ILE A 799 12.97 0.43 0.31
C ILE A 799 12.54 -0.01 -1.09
N GLN A 800 13.45 -0.02 -2.06
CA GLN A 800 13.20 -0.48 -3.43
C GLN A 800 12.85 -1.97 -3.47
N TRP A 801 13.54 -2.80 -2.69
CA TRP A 801 13.25 -4.23 -2.58
C TRP A 801 11.80 -4.50 -2.20
N GLY A 802 11.36 -3.93 -1.07
CA GLY A 802 10.01 -4.14 -0.57
C GLY A 802 8.94 -3.43 -1.41
N THR A 803 9.24 -2.25 -1.97
CA THR A 803 8.36 -1.60 -2.96
C THR A 803 8.10 -2.53 -4.17
N SER A 804 9.13 -3.23 -4.65
CA SER A 804 9.00 -4.17 -5.76
C SER A 804 8.24 -5.47 -5.44
N VAL A 805 7.80 -5.70 -4.21
CA VAL A 805 6.92 -6.85 -3.91
C VAL A 805 5.53 -6.63 -4.51
N ALA A 806 5.09 -5.39 -4.63
CA ALA A 806 3.78 -5.02 -5.17
C ALA A 806 3.83 -4.18 -6.47
N TYR A 807 4.86 -3.36 -6.67
CA TYR A 807 4.86 -2.32 -7.71
C TYR A 807 6.02 -2.43 -8.73
N PRO A 808 5.78 -2.19 -10.03
CA PRO A 808 6.78 -2.39 -11.08
C PRO A 808 7.92 -1.36 -11.01
N PRO A 809 9.17 -1.73 -11.41
CA PRO A 809 10.30 -0.80 -11.56
C PRO A 809 10.00 0.47 -12.37
N SER A 810 9.11 0.37 -13.38
CA SER A 810 8.67 1.49 -14.23
C SER A 810 7.91 2.61 -13.50
N ALA A 811 7.60 2.40 -12.22
CA ALA A 811 6.91 3.36 -11.35
C ALA A 811 7.75 3.78 -10.12
N ILE A 812 8.90 3.15 -9.87
CA ILE A 812 9.74 3.37 -8.69
C ILE A 812 10.82 4.40 -9.05
N ALA A 813 10.62 5.67 -8.69
CA ALA A 813 11.61 6.72 -8.98
C ALA A 813 12.77 6.74 -7.97
N CYS A 814 13.99 6.88 -8.48
CA CYS A 814 15.25 6.70 -7.80
C CYS A 814 16.30 7.72 -8.27
N HIS A 815 16.68 8.67 -7.42
CA HIS A 815 17.67 9.69 -7.78
C HIS A 815 19.03 9.43 -7.14
N VAL A 816 20.10 9.81 -7.85
CA VAL A 816 21.44 9.96 -7.29
C VAL A 816 21.51 11.30 -6.57
N SER A 817 21.48 11.26 -5.23
CA SER A 817 21.72 12.42 -4.36
C SER A 817 23.21 12.65 -4.09
N ASP A 818 23.52 13.71 -3.36
CA ASP A 818 24.87 14.02 -2.89
C ASP A 818 25.40 13.00 -1.84
N SER A 819 26.70 13.07 -1.51
CA SER A 819 27.34 12.24 -0.48
C SER A 819 28.48 12.97 0.25
N PRO A 820 28.44 13.13 1.59
CA PRO A 820 27.57 12.44 2.55
C PRO A 820 26.08 12.77 2.41
N ASN A 821 25.23 11.73 2.40
CA ASN A 821 23.81 11.87 2.11
C ASN A 821 23.07 12.71 3.19
N HIS A 822 22.20 13.62 2.77
CA HIS A 822 21.54 14.57 3.66
C HIS A 822 20.68 13.95 4.78
N GLN A 823 20.02 12.80 4.56
CA GLN A 823 19.13 12.21 5.56
C GLN A 823 19.84 11.24 6.53
N THR A 824 21.00 10.69 6.16
CA THR A 824 21.71 9.64 6.93
C THR A 824 23.16 9.97 7.27
N LEU A 825 23.71 11.03 6.71
CA LEU A 825 25.12 11.43 6.75
C LEU A 825 26.11 10.34 6.28
N ARG A 826 25.64 9.34 5.51
CA ARG A 826 26.50 8.26 5.00
C ARG A 826 27.22 8.69 3.73
N ALA A 827 28.54 8.50 3.72
CA ALA A 827 29.37 8.54 2.51
C ALA A 827 29.23 7.23 1.72
N VAL A 828 28.86 7.31 0.44
CA VAL A 828 28.74 6.17 -0.49
C VAL A 828 29.25 6.59 -1.87
N SER A 829 30.02 5.71 -2.54
CA SER A 829 30.58 6.00 -3.87
C SER A 829 29.50 6.35 -4.89
N PHE A 830 29.82 7.27 -5.82
CA PHE A 830 28.91 7.62 -6.92
C PHE A 830 28.47 6.36 -7.69
N LYS A 831 29.40 5.43 -7.91
CA LYS A 831 29.17 4.10 -8.49
C LYS A 831 28.01 3.37 -7.81
N THR A 832 28.02 3.21 -6.49
CA THR A 832 26.94 2.50 -5.79
C THR A 832 25.64 3.32 -5.76
N ARG A 833 25.72 4.64 -5.53
CA ARG A 833 24.54 5.53 -5.61
C ARG A 833 23.80 5.35 -6.94
N ALA A 834 24.52 5.42 -8.06
CA ALA A 834 23.94 5.26 -9.39
C ALA A 834 23.52 3.81 -9.72
N SER A 835 24.27 2.80 -9.25
CA SER A 835 23.89 1.38 -9.44
C SER A 835 22.60 1.01 -8.71
N VAL A 836 22.36 1.60 -7.52
CA VAL A 836 21.09 1.45 -6.79
C VAL A 836 19.97 2.26 -7.44
N ALA A 837 20.28 3.44 -8.01
CA ALA A 837 19.29 4.24 -8.74
C ALA A 837 18.76 3.54 -10.01
N LEU A 838 19.63 2.78 -10.72
CA LEU A 838 19.26 1.96 -11.88
C LEU A 838 18.33 0.76 -11.57
N PHE A 839 17.78 0.65 -10.36
CA PHE A 839 16.70 -0.29 -10.03
C PHE A 839 15.38 0.01 -10.76
N GLY A 840 15.11 1.28 -11.05
CA GLY A 840 13.81 1.76 -11.56
C GLY A 840 13.97 3.01 -12.42
N VAL A 841 13.08 3.99 -12.24
CA VAL A 841 13.12 5.26 -12.96
C VAL A 841 14.25 6.12 -12.39
N TYR A 842 15.34 6.25 -13.16
CA TYR A 842 16.58 6.90 -12.74
C TYR A 842 16.52 8.44 -12.91
N GLY A 843 17.10 9.17 -11.95
CA GLY A 843 17.36 10.61 -12.03
C GLY A 843 18.50 11.07 -11.12
N MET A 844 18.61 12.38 -10.90
CA MET A 844 19.66 13.03 -10.10
C MET A 844 19.05 14.13 -9.22
N GLU A 845 19.60 14.32 -8.02
CA GLU A 845 19.12 15.32 -7.05
C GLU A 845 20.30 15.82 -6.20
N GLN A 846 21.23 16.55 -6.83
CA GLN A 846 22.47 17.09 -6.24
C GLN A 846 22.97 18.27 -7.09
N ASP A 847 23.78 19.19 -6.55
CA ASP A 847 24.29 20.32 -7.33
C ASP A 847 25.42 19.89 -8.29
N VAL A 848 25.07 19.73 -9.57
CA VAL A 848 26.02 19.41 -10.65
C VAL A 848 27.13 20.44 -10.82
N ARG A 849 26.95 21.70 -10.38
CA ARG A 849 27.99 22.74 -10.45
C ARG A 849 29.20 22.42 -9.56
N LEU A 850 29.03 21.57 -8.54
CA LEU A 850 30.04 21.21 -7.55
C LEU A 850 30.75 19.88 -7.86
N MET A 851 30.35 19.17 -8.92
CA MET A 851 30.94 17.87 -9.27
C MET A 851 32.42 17.97 -9.66
N SER A 852 33.21 17.00 -9.19
CA SER A 852 34.53 16.76 -9.76
C SER A 852 34.44 16.28 -11.22
N VAL A 853 35.52 16.43 -11.99
CA VAL A 853 35.58 15.98 -13.39
C VAL A 853 35.30 14.48 -13.52
N ASP A 854 35.77 13.67 -12.56
CA ASP A 854 35.55 12.23 -12.53
C ASP A 854 34.10 11.87 -12.18
N GLU A 855 33.44 12.62 -11.28
CA GLU A 855 32.02 12.44 -10.97
C GLU A 855 31.11 12.89 -12.11
N ALA A 856 31.41 14.00 -12.79
CA ALA A 856 30.69 14.41 -14.00
C ALA A 856 30.84 13.35 -15.13
N ALA A 857 32.03 12.78 -15.30
CA ALA A 857 32.26 11.67 -16.22
C ALA A 857 31.51 10.39 -15.82
N ALA A 858 31.43 10.08 -14.52
CA ALA A 858 30.66 8.96 -13.99
C ALA A 858 29.14 9.18 -14.16
N ALA A 859 28.62 10.35 -13.80
CA ALA A 859 27.23 10.75 -13.99
C ALA A 859 26.81 10.60 -15.45
N ARG A 860 27.57 11.18 -16.38
CA ARG A 860 27.38 11.02 -17.82
C ARG A 860 27.34 9.55 -18.27
N ARG A 861 28.22 8.70 -17.73
CA ARG A 861 28.25 7.25 -18.01
C ARG A 861 26.99 6.55 -17.51
N TYR A 862 26.52 6.87 -16.31
CA TYR A 862 25.32 6.27 -15.71
C TYR A 862 24.02 6.77 -16.34
N ASN A 863 23.94 8.05 -16.73
CA ASN A 863 22.78 8.62 -17.42
C ASN A 863 22.59 7.96 -18.80
N LEU A 864 23.67 7.81 -19.59
CA LEU A 864 23.64 7.05 -20.84
C LEU A 864 23.27 5.57 -20.63
N LEU A 865 23.67 4.98 -19.50
CA LEU A 865 23.32 3.61 -19.14
C LEU A 865 21.84 3.49 -18.74
N ALA A 866 21.27 4.49 -18.06
CA ALA A 866 19.85 4.57 -17.73
C ALA A 866 18.99 4.61 -19.00
N VAL A 867 19.34 5.46 -19.97
CA VAL A 867 18.65 5.52 -21.28
C VAL A 867 18.77 4.18 -22.03
N ARG A 868 19.97 3.55 -22.03
CA ARG A 868 20.20 2.26 -22.70
C ARG A 868 19.43 1.10 -22.07
N LEU A 869 19.35 1.05 -20.74
CA LEU A 869 18.76 -0.07 -19.99
C LEU A 869 17.29 0.15 -19.60
N GLY A 870 16.79 1.39 -19.64
CA GLY A 870 15.41 1.74 -19.30
C GLY A 870 14.35 0.82 -19.91
N PRO A 871 14.39 0.48 -21.22
CA PRO A 871 13.44 -0.46 -21.82
C PRO A 871 13.46 -1.86 -21.18
N LEU A 872 14.63 -2.35 -20.75
CA LEU A 872 14.78 -3.62 -20.04
C LEU A 872 14.32 -3.50 -18.58
N ILE A 873 14.71 -2.44 -17.88
CA ILE A 873 14.37 -2.20 -16.47
C ILE A 873 12.86 -2.02 -16.30
N HIS A 874 12.22 -1.21 -17.15
CA HIS A 874 10.80 -0.86 -17.03
C HIS A 874 9.85 -1.96 -17.53
N HIS A 875 10.22 -2.68 -18.60
CA HIS A 875 9.31 -3.63 -19.27
C HIS A 875 9.64 -5.11 -19.02
N GLY A 876 10.82 -5.43 -18.49
CA GLY A 876 11.21 -6.80 -18.16
C GLY A 876 10.54 -7.37 -16.90
N ASP A 877 10.72 -8.67 -16.72
CA ASP A 877 10.35 -9.41 -15.51
C ASP A 877 11.43 -9.25 -14.45
N LEU A 878 11.07 -8.68 -13.29
CA LEU A 878 11.96 -8.57 -12.14
C LEU A 878 12.01 -9.90 -11.37
N TYR A 879 13.22 -10.37 -11.09
CA TYR A 879 13.54 -11.49 -10.22
C TYR A 879 14.36 -11.01 -9.03
N ARG A 880 13.84 -11.27 -7.84
CA ARG A 880 14.52 -11.05 -6.57
C ARG A 880 15.34 -12.29 -6.23
N LEU A 881 16.65 -12.14 -6.00
CA LEU A 881 17.59 -13.27 -5.81
C LEU A 881 18.10 -13.36 -4.37
N TRP A 882 18.67 -12.28 -3.81
CA TRP A 882 19.12 -12.21 -2.42
C TRP A 882 18.44 -11.05 -1.68
N SER A 883 17.84 -11.35 -0.52
CA SER A 883 16.99 -10.42 0.22
C SER A 883 17.78 -9.60 1.26
N PRO A 884 17.68 -8.26 1.27
CA PRO A 884 18.30 -7.39 2.27
C PRO A 884 17.64 -7.46 3.66
N PHE A 885 16.63 -8.33 3.82
CA PHE A 885 15.88 -8.58 5.05
C PHE A 885 16.23 -9.91 5.73
N ALA A 886 17.00 -10.78 5.06
CA ALA A 886 17.55 -11.99 5.67
C ALA A 886 18.60 -11.66 6.75
N LYS A 887 18.83 -12.57 7.70
CA LYS A 887 19.69 -12.39 8.88
C LYS A 887 20.37 -13.70 9.27
N GLY A 888 21.49 -13.61 9.98
CA GLY A 888 22.23 -14.80 10.43
C GLY A 888 22.66 -15.66 9.24
N GLU A 889 22.61 -16.98 9.40
CA GLU A 889 22.99 -17.96 8.38
C GLU A 889 22.18 -17.87 7.07
N ASP A 890 20.94 -17.35 7.13
CA ASP A 890 20.10 -17.10 5.94
C ASP A 890 20.57 -15.88 5.10
N GLY A 891 21.46 -15.03 5.65
CA GLY A 891 21.83 -13.73 5.09
C GLY A 891 23.22 -13.71 4.44
N THR A 892 23.30 -13.28 3.17
CA THR A 892 24.58 -13.19 2.42
C THR A 892 25.40 -11.92 2.66
N GLY A 893 24.98 -11.04 3.58
CA GLY A 893 25.54 -9.69 3.75
C GLY A 893 25.25 -8.74 2.57
N ALA A 894 24.47 -9.16 1.57
CA ALA A 894 24.25 -8.48 0.31
C ALA A 894 22.79 -8.56 -0.17
N ALA A 895 22.45 -7.74 -1.16
CA ALA A 895 21.21 -7.82 -1.93
C ALA A 895 21.52 -8.06 -3.40
N ALA A 896 20.66 -8.79 -4.12
CA ALA A 896 20.87 -9.08 -5.54
C ALA A 896 19.55 -9.26 -6.30
N TRP A 897 19.34 -8.51 -7.37
CA TRP A 897 18.21 -8.66 -8.29
C TRP A 897 18.67 -8.90 -9.72
N MET A 898 17.74 -9.33 -10.57
CA MET A 898 17.89 -9.22 -12.01
C MET A 898 16.57 -8.90 -12.71
N THR A 899 16.63 -8.16 -13.81
CA THR A 899 15.48 -7.90 -14.69
C THR A 899 15.72 -8.59 -16.03
N VAL A 900 14.74 -9.34 -16.54
CA VAL A 900 14.87 -10.18 -17.75
C VAL A 900 13.89 -9.70 -18.82
N ALA A 901 14.33 -9.61 -20.08
CA ALA A 901 13.44 -9.29 -21.19
C ALA A 901 12.34 -10.37 -21.35
N PRO A 902 11.09 -10.03 -21.70
CA PRO A 902 10.01 -11.02 -21.79
C PRO A 902 10.26 -12.16 -22.79
N ASP A 903 11.03 -11.91 -23.85
CA ASP A 903 11.46 -12.92 -24.84
C ASP A 903 12.75 -13.67 -24.42
N ARG A 904 13.32 -13.33 -23.27
CA ARG A 904 14.58 -13.81 -22.68
C ARG A 904 15.83 -13.53 -23.52
N SER A 905 15.81 -12.52 -24.39
CA SER A 905 16.98 -12.07 -25.16
C SER A 905 18.05 -11.40 -24.31
N ALA A 906 17.66 -10.64 -23.28
CA ALA A 906 18.58 -9.89 -22.44
C ALA A 906 18.22 -10.00 -20.96
N ALA A 907 19.21 -9.79 -20.09
CA ALA A 907 18.97 -9.57 -18.66
C ALA A 907 19.99 -8.59 -18.08
N LEU A 908 19.60 -7.90 -17.01
CA LEU A 908 20.44 -7.05 -16.19
C LEU A 908 20.48 -7.66 -14.79
N VAL A 909 21.66 -7.97 -14.26
CA VAL A 909 21.87 -8.39 -12.87
C VAL A 909 22.50 -7.24 -12.11
N THR A 910 22.11 -7.02 -10.85
CA THR A 910 22.73 -6.04 -9.95
C THR A 910 22.87 -6.63 -8.57
N VAL A 911 24.03 -6.42 -7.96
CA VAL A 911 24.39 -6.90 -6.62
C VAL A 911 24.95 -5.73 -5.82
N VAL A 912 24.60 -5.64 -4.54
CA VAL A 912 25.09 -4.60 -3.62
C VAL A 912 25.48 -5.25 -2.29
N SER A 913 26.70 -5.01 -1.83
CA SER A 913 27.12 -5.37 -0.46
C SER A 913 26.50 -4.41 0.55
N LEU A 914 25.92 -4.92 1.62
CA LEU A 914 25.30 -4.12 2.70
C LEU A 914 26.07 -4.20 4.02
N ALA A 915 26.80 -5.29 4.23
CA ALA A 915 27.84 -5.44 5.23
C ALA A 915 28.83 -6.50 4.75
N ARG A 916 30.12 -6.17 4.71
CA ARG A 916 31.21 -7.09 4.37
C ARG A 916 31.92 -7.55 5.64
N GLU A 917 32.06 -8.86 5.79
CA GLU A 917 32.89 -9.45 6.83
C GLU A 917 34.26 -9.89 6.26
N VAL A 918 35.32 -9.70 7.04
CA VAL A 918 36.70 -10.04 6.62
C VAL A 918 36.93 -11.54 6.79
N GLY A 919 37.34 -12.21 5.72
CA GLY A 919 37.50 -13.67 5.67
C GLY A 919 36.25 -14.42 5.22
N SER A 920 35.08 -13.79 5.27
CA SER A 920 33.85 -14.33 4.68
C SER A 920 33.91 -14.35 3.15
N VAL A 921 33.30 -15.37 2.54
CA VAL A 921 33.29 -15.61 1.09
C VAL A 921 31.85 -15.66 0.61
N MET A 922 31.48 -14.76 -0.30
CA MET A 922 30.13 -14.76 -0.88
C MET A 922 29.87 -16.02 -1.71
N PRO A 923 28.69 -16.66 -1.59
CA PRO A 923 28.31 -17.78 -2.44
C PRO A 923 28.08 -17.33 -3.89
N ARG A 924 28.04 -18.29 -4.82
CA ARG A 924 27.72 -17.99 -6.23
C ARG A 924 26.25 -17.62 -6.39
N LEU A 925 25.98 -16.51 -7.08
CA LEU A 925 24.64 -16.00 -7.35
C LEU A 925 23.98 -16.79 -8.49
N CYS A 926 23.13 -17.75 -8.14
CA CYS A 926 22.31 -18.50 -9.10
C CYS A 926 21.18 -17.60 -9.65
N LEU A 927 21.19 -17.36 -10.96
CA LEU A 927 20.24 -16.50 -11.67
C LEU A 927 18.86 -17.17 -11.85
N ARG A 928 17.87 -16.43 -12.39
CA ARG A 928 16.51 -16.89 -12.72
C ARG A 928 16.05 -16.34 -14.09
N GLY A 929 14.88 -16.79 -14.55
CA GLY A 929 14.21 -16.27 -15.76
C GLY A 929 14.83 -16.60 -17.12
N LEU A 930 16.09 -17.03 -17.18
CA LEU A 930 16.81 -17.29 -18.44
C LEU A 930 16.26 -18.50 -19.21
N GLN A 931 16.57 -18.57 -20.51
CA GLN A 931 16.32 -19.75 -21.34
C GLN A 931 17.44 -20.79 -21.11
N PRO A 932 17.15 -22.03 -20.67
CA PRO A 932 18.18 -22.98 -20.22
C PRO A 932 19.28 -23.26 -21.26
N ASP A 933 18.90 -23.61 -22.49
CA ASP A 933 19.84 -24.06 -23.52
C ASP A 933 20.54 -22.93 -24.27
N ALA A 934 20.01 -21.70 -24.15
CA ALA A 934 20.55 -20.54 -24.82
C ALA A 934 21.91 -20.12 -24.25
N LEU A 935 22.79 -19.67 -25.13
CA LEU A 935 24.10 -19.11 -24.76
C LEU A 935 23.95 -17.60 -24.52
N TYR A 936 24.32 -17.14 -23.33
CA TYR A 936 24.34 -15.72 -22.97
C TYR A 936 25.80 -15.23 -22.91
N LEU A 937 26.09 -14.14 -23.61
CA LEU A 937 27.28 -13.35 -23.35
C LEU A 937 27.01 -12.51 -22.10
N VAL A 938 27.68 -12.86 -21.01
CA VAL A 938 27.71 -12.09 -19.76
C VAL A 938 28.81 -11.03 -19.90
N GLU A 939 28.51 -9.79 -19.54
CA GLU A 939 29.41 -8.64 -19.56
C GLU A 939 29.31 -7.90 -18.22
N GLU A 940 30.41 -7.76 -17.48
CA GLU A 940 30.45 -6.85 -16.32
C GLU A 940 30.46 -5.39 -16.82
N ILE A 941 29.33 -4.70 -16.69
CA ILE A 941 29.17 -3.30 -17.13
C ILE A 941 29.46 -2.29 -16.00
N VAL A 942 29.43 -2.73 -14.75
CA VAL A 942 29.88 -1.97 -13.57
C VAL A 942 30.67 -2.92 -12.67
N GLY A 943 31.99 -2.69 -12.60
CA GLY A 943 32.94 -3.39 -11.73
C GLY A 943 33.63 -2.44 -10.75
N GLY A 944 34.72 -2.89 -10.12
CA GLY A 944 35.51 -2.08 -9.18
C GLY A 944 36.10 -0.81 -9.80
N ASP A 945 35.89 0.34 -9.14
CA ASP A 945 36.42 1.67 -9.47
C ASP A 945 37.51 2.14 -8.49
N GLN A 946 37.46 1.64 -7.26
CA GLN A 946 38.46 1.84 -6.22
C GLN A 946 39.36 0.61 -6.08
N LEU A 947 40.66 0.84 -5.86
CA LEU A 947 41.67 -0.18 -5.58
C LEU A 947 42.44 0.20 -4.31
N ARG A 948 42.91 -0.81 -3.57
CA ARG A 948 43.88 -0.57 -2.50
C ARG A 948 45.31 -0.61 -3.05
N ASP A 949 46.01 0.50 -2.95
CA ASP A 949 47.46 0.57 -3.16
C ASP A 949 48.15 -0.33 -2.14
N LEU A 950 48.86 -1.35 -2.62
CA LEU A 950 49.54 -2.35 -1.79
C LEU A 950 50.83 -1.82 -1.14
N ALA A 951 51.39 -0.71 -1.64
CA ALA A 951 52.61 -0.09 -1.11
C ALA A 951 52.30 1.00 -0.07
N THR A 952 51.30 1.84 -0.31
CA THR A 952 50.90 2.90 0.66
C THR A 952 49.73 2.52 1.56
N GLY A 953 49.03 1.42 1.26
CA GLY A 953 47.84 0.96 1.98
C GLY A 953 46.57 1.78 1.74
N LYS A 954 46.67 2.90 1.00
CA LYS A 954 45.57 3.83 0.68
C LYS A 954 44.58 3.23 -0.30
N VAL A 955 43.34 3.71 -0.26
CA VAL A 955 42.39 3.53 -1.37
C VAL A 955 42.66 4.60 -2.42
N VAL A 956 42.72 4.21 -3.69
CA VAL A 956 42.92 5.09 -4.84
C VAL A 956 41.87 4.80 -5.90
N ALA A 957 41.43 5.82 -6.63
CA ALA A 957 40.68 5.62 -7.88
C ALA A 957 41.62 4.94 -8.89
N GLY A 958 41.17 3.88 -9.55
CA GLY A 958 42.06 3.02 -10.33
C GLY A 958 41.40 2.37 -11.53
N SER A 959 41.74 2.84 -12.73
CA SER A 959 41.43 2.16 -13.99
C SER A 959 42.36 0.97 -14.23
N GLY A 960 42.41 0.04 -13.28
CA GLY A 960 42.99 -1.27 -13.54
C GLY A 960 42.20 -2.01 -14.62
N PRO A 961 42.73 -3.12 -15.19
CA PRO A 961 41.82 -4.14 -15.69
C PRO A 961 40.86 -4.47 -14.54
N SER A 962 39.55 -4.54 -14.80
CA SER A 962 38.57 -4.79 -13.72
C SER A 962 38.99 -6.01 -12.91
N VAL A 963 38.57 -6.03 -11.65
CA VAL A 963 38.83 -7.08 -10.66
C VAL A 963 37.97 -8.32 -10.99
N PHE A 964 38.15 -8.79 -12.22
CA PHE A 964 37.25 -9.64 -12.95
C PHE A 964 37.14 -11.03 -12.33
N GLN A 965 35.92 -11.53 -12.30
CA GLN A 965 35.68 -12.97 -12.22
C GLN A 965 35.99 -13.67 -13.56
N PHE A 966 35.91 -12.94 -14.69
CA PHE A 966 35.99 -13.47 -16.05
C PHE A 966 36.67 -12.50 -17.04
N THR A 967 37.99 -12.33 -16.99
CA THR A 967 38.72 -11.65 -18.08
C THR A 967 38.83 -12.58 -19.29
N ASP A 968 38.35 -12.17 -20.46
CA ASP A 968 38.81 -12.77 -21.70
C ASP A 968 40.25 -12.33 -21.97
N ARG A 969 41.21 -13.26 -21.81
CA ARG A 969 42.64 -13.00 -22.04
C ARG A 969 42.99 -12.65 -23.48
N ALA A 970 42.12 -12.93 -24.46
CA ALA A 970 42.36 -12.62 -25.87
C ALA A 970 41.89 -11.21 -26.27
N SER A 971 40.78 -10.70 -25.71
CA SER A 971 40.28 -9.34 -26.01
C SER A 971 40.39 -8.34 -24.86
N GLY A 972 40.85 -8.75 -23.68
CA GLY A 972 40.96 -7.89 -22.48
C GLY A 972 39.62 -7.49 -21.86
N LEU A 973 38.50 -8.00 -22.39
CA LEU A 973 37.15 -7.56 -22.07
C LEU A 973 36.47 -8.41 -20.98
N ALA A 974 35.44 -7.79 -20.42
CA ALA A 974 34.67 -8.16 -19.23
C ALA A 974 33.75 -9.39 -19.35
N ARG A 975 34.05 -10.32 -20.26
CA ARG A 975 33.02 -11.10 -20.91
C ARG A 975 33.28 -12.60 -21.00
N VAL A 976 32.20 -13.37 -20.79
CA VAL A 976 32.19 -14.83 -20.89
C VAL A 976 30.86 -15.31 -21.49
N ALA A 977 30.92 -16.32 -22.37
CA ALA A 977 29.74 -16.93 -22.95
C ALA A 977 29.32 -18.17 -22.13
N VAL A 978 28.14 -18.14 -21.53
CA VAL A 978 27.67 -19.17 -20.57
C VAL A 978 26.22 -19.58 -20.89
N ARG A 979 25.88 -20.86 -20.78
CA ARG A 979 24.49 -21.32 -20.97
C ARG A 979 23.59 -20.83 -19.83
N GLY A 980 22.34 -20.49 -20.16
CA GLY A 980 21.35 -20.04 -19.17
C GLY A 980 21.16 -21.05 -18.03
N LEU A 981 21.18 -22.35 -18.32
CA LEU A 981 21.11 -23.42 -17.32
C LEU A 981 22.28 -23.37 -16.33
N THR A 982 23.51 -23.15 -16.82
CA THR A 982 24.71 -23.02 -15.97
C THR A 982 24.62 -21.77 -15.08
N LEU A 983 24.14 -20.65 -15.62
CA LEU A 983 23.91 -19.42 -14.84
C LEU A 983 22.83 -19.59 -13.76
N MET A 984 21.80 -20.40 -14.01
CA MET A 984 20.72 -20.67 -13.06
C MET A 984 21.02 -21.79 -12.04
N LYS A 985 22.01 -22.67 -12.30
CA LYS A 985 22.33 -23.84 -11.45
C LYS A 985 23.71 -23.81 -10.79
N ALA A 986 24.73 -23.28 -11.47
CA ALA A 986 26.07 -23.10 -10.89
C ALA A 986 26.27 -21.67 -10.34
N GLY A 987 25.62 -20.68 -10.96
CA GLY A 987 25.64 -19.28 -10.54
C GLY A 987 26.88 -18.49 -10.96
N LEU A 988 26.76 -17.16 -10.93
CA LEU A 988 27.89 -16.25 -11.08
C LEU A 988 28.72 -16.24 -9.79
N PRO A 989 30.06 -16.42 -9.82
CA PRO A 989 30.91 -15.99 -8.71
C PRO A 989 30.76 -14.49 -8.47
N LEU A 990 31.10 -14.02 -7.27
CA LEU A 990 31.04 -12.60 -6.93
C LEU A 990 32.28 -12.18 -6.14
N ARG A 991 32.75 -10.97 -6.43
CA ARG A 991 33.78 -10.26 -5.67
C ARG A 991 33.37 -8.80 -5.58
N MET A 992 33.36 -8.27 -4.36
CA MET A 992 33.15 -6.86 -4.04
C MET A 992 34.21 -6.49 -2.99
N GLU A 993 34.76 -5.28 -3.08
CA GLU A 993 35.98 -4.92 -2.36
C GLU A 993 35.68 -4.12 -1.07
N PHE A 994 34.53 -3.46 -0.98
CA PHE A 994 34.18 -2.53 0.12
C PHE A 994 32.75 -2.73 0.65
N ASP A 995 32.47 -2.20 1.84
CA ASP A 995 31.09 -2.00 2.31
C ASP A 995 30.36 -1.03 1.40
N ASN A 996 29.09 -1.30 1.08
CA ASN A 996 28.30 -0.50 0.14
C ASN A 996 28.97 -0.38 -1.25
N ASP A 997 29.69 -1.43 -1.67
CA ASP A 997 30.12 -1.66 -3.05
C ASP A 997 28.99 -2.33 -3.85
N ALA A 998 29.03 -2.20 -5.18
CA ALA A 998 28.04 -2.75 -6.09
C ALA A 998 28.67 -3.29 -7.38
N VAL A 999 28.04 -4.27 -8.02
CA VAL A 999 28.41 -4.77 -9.35
C VAL A 999 27.19 -5.01 -10.22
N MET A 1000 27.33 -4.79 -11.53
CA MET A 1000 26.24 -4.98 -12.51
C MET A 1000 26.72 -5.77 -13.72
N PHE A 1001 25.93 -6.77 -14.11
CA PHE A 1001 26.19 -7.61 -15.28
C PHE A 1001 25.07 -7.48 -16.30
N HIS A 1002 25.43 -7.22 -17.55
CA HIS A 1002 24.52 -7.28 -18.68
C HIS A 1002 24.68 -8.62 -19.40
N LEU A 1003 23.56 -9.29 -19.66
CA LEU A 1003 23.51 -10.59 -20.34
C LEU A 1003 22.80 -10.41 -21.67
N SER A 1004 23.40 -10.92 -22.76
CA SER A 1004 22.80 -10.90 -24.10
C SER A 1004 22.83 -12.29 -24.76
N ARG A 1005 21.65 -12.80 -25.13
CA ARG A 1005 21.46 -14.09 -25.80
C ARG A 1005 22.11 -14.04 -27.17
N GLN A 1006 23.13 -14.86 -27.36
CA GLN A 1006 23.79 -15.04 -28.64
C GLN A 1006 22.92 -15.94 -29.53
N GLN A 1007 22.81 -15.60 -30.81
CA GLN A 1007 22.41 -16.59 -31.80
C GLN A 1007 23.54 -17.62 -31.91
N MET A 1008 23.24 -18.91 -31.67
CA MET A 1008 24.22 -19.95 -31.98
C MET A 1008 24.41 -19.98 -33.50
N PRO A 1009 25.66 -20.02 -34.02
CA PRO A 1009 25.87 -20.23 -35.44
C PRO A 1009 25.21 -21.55 -35.85
N ALA A 1010 24.53 -21.56 -37.00
CA ALA A 1010 23.89 -22.76 -37.50
C ALA A 1010 24.95 -23.86 -37.64
N VAL A 1011 24.74 -24.99 -36.98
CA VAL A 1011 25.66 -26.13 -37.04
C VAL A 1011 25.57 -26.70 -38.46
N ALA A 1012 26.49 -26.28 -39.32
CA ALA A 1012 26.71 -26.91 -40.62
C ALA A 1012 26.91 -28.41 -40.37
N GLY A 1013 26.04 -29.23 -40.93
CA GLY A 1013 25.93 -30.64 -40.56
C GLY A 1013 27.27 -31.34 -40.71
N ALA A 1014 27.73 -31.97 -39.62
CA ALA A 1014 28.92 -32.81 -39.66
C ALA A 1014 28.67 -33.98 -40.61
N VAL A 1015 29.16 -33.86 -41.85
CA VAL A 1015 29.10 -34.93 -42.84
C VAL A 1015 29.82 -36.14 -42.24
N VAL A 1016 29.08 -37.23 -42.03
CA VAL A 1016 29.64 -38.48 -41.53
C VAL A 1016 30.62 -39.01 -42.56
N GLY A 1017 31.91 -38.83 -42.29
CA GLY A 1017 32.97 -39.36 -43.12
C GLY A 1017 32.92 -40.89 -43.13
N ALA A 1018 32.59 -41.47 -44.27
CA ALA A 1018 32.84 -42.88 -44.53
C ALA A 1018 34.36 -43.16 -44.44
N PRO A 1019 34.78 -44.36 -44.00
CA PRO A 1019 36.20 -44.67 -43.86
C PRO A 1019 36.91 -44.65 -45.20
N VAL A 1020 38.15 -44.15 -45.19
CA VAL A 1020 39.04 -44.08 -46.36
C VAL A 1020 39.62 -45.46 -46.68
N ALA A 1021 39.82 -45.71 -47.97
CA ALA A 1021 40.69 -46.75 -48.51
C ALA A 1021 41.81 -46.08 -49.34
#